data_AF-A0A8S2MQA5-F1
#
_entry.id   AF-A0A8S2MQA5-F1
#
_cell.length_a   1.000
_cell.length_b   1.000
_cell.length_c   1.000
_cell.angle_alpha   90.00
_cell.angle_beta   90.00
_cell.angle_gamma   90.00
#
_symmetry.space_group_name_H-M   'P 1'
#
loop_
_entity.id
_entity.type
_entity.pdbx_description
1 polymer ?
#
loop_
_entity_poly.entity_id
_entity_poly.type
_entity_poly.pdbx_seq_one_letter_code
_entity_poly.pdbx_strand_id
1 'polypeptide(L)'
;MNSDLELFLYPNENGFIGKLALNLSNDNNVNENLLSKSNVYTIVILDRSGSMGSSVPRFVNQILPDIFKSLNYDKNEMITLITFDSTPNKYTIPIQQLVGFSIKCQGQTFMASGITTLTNFILNELPKDCHALRLLTISDGEVQDQAQVQTAAAQLISLIKNKFIINSQAVRLFTSSSQPDTRAVSSLLQLNNVSNVNLLDVRTSLSNIEISSTIASLFSGDSLNRHAILKSGEAILKSTPWQTSMHDTISLFPGENLFWLNKLPTGNLTVGQTNVKIHMKESLTVDTYEKLLKTKIEYYINQLKILKIVNTVESKKEVDDIMNYFQNIESSLLYNDKDVNVLLNDSSLRARLQFLKNSINRRKKSFVMRMSQIANDDKVSQLNSAQQADYLRAVDSTSKNARGLARRAVTQGLDFNEILRKEVRTMAAHINELKDIDDNDHLVSFFSQDTTLGGIRAVCQLATDEMLDDVNANDILRMVNIVGVACSGPIGEFPDPMTWRVNELYLGCYVSLSDVLTAFMQSKGQPLQTPATNKTITNVIPIIENERIGLFLRKYASALLEYTCSIGMRRLLADVPMTGGYTICAGVWKLVEDLNENKSELYLKTFDQLIKTYEIVVGNYFQHVMPYIKEQDDRLSYYIANNGTTNMISPFIKLYRENDSKKIEQIPKILRALYTYEIWQAIRKQYKNRDDSDIIAQKMLDQLIGLDLNKYKTSVKPLFENEPSLNEIQFHDQIHIDETYLDELIKTCYYVDYITLLPKYISAVVNNNVDSIKDIPVLNQNSISEGININYDIKIFKFYN
;
A
#
# COMPACT_ATOMS: atom_id res chain seq x y z
N MET A 1 -44.56 -25.52 -36.24
CA MET A 1 -43.34 -26.07 -35.60
C MET A 1 -43.11 -25.26 -34.34
N ASN A 2 -43.36 -25.83 -33.16
CA ASN A 2 -43.00 -25.18 -31.89
C ASN A 2 -41.48 -25.22 -31.78
N SER A 3 -40.82 -24.08 -31.96
CA SER A 3 -39.41 -23.94 -31.60
C SER A 3 -39.34 -24.02 -30.08
N ASP A 4 -39.02 -25.20 -29.55
CA ASP A 4 -38.78 -25.36 -28.12
C ASP A 4 -37.63 -24.44 -27.70
N LEU A 5 -37.80 -23.72 -26.58
CA LEU A 5 -36.75 -22.86 -26.04
C LEU A 5 -35.69 -23.72 -25.36
N GLU A 6 -34.41 -23.44 -25.60
CA GLU A 6 -33.30 -24.20 -25.02
C GLU A 6 -32.67 -23.44 -23.84
N LEU A 7 -32.56 -24.10 -22.69
CA LEU A 7 -31.85 -23.64 -21.50
C LEU A 7 -30.59 -24.48 -21.28
N PHE A 8 -29.43 -23.83 -21.27
CA PHE A 8 -28.15 -24.46 -20.94
C PHE A 8 -27.84 -24.26 -19.45
N LEU A 9 -27.62 -25.35 -18.72
CA LEU A 9 -27.25 -25.33 -17.31
C LEU A 9 -25.79 -25.72 -17.12
N TYR A 10 -25.03 -24.85 -16.44
CA TYR A 10 -23.65 -25.06 -16.09
C TYR A 10 -23.53 -25.30 -14.58
N PRO A 11 -22.97 -26.45 -14.13
CA PRO A 11 -22.71 -26.70 -12.71
C PRO A 11 -21.82 -25.62 -12.09
N ASN A 12 -22.17 -25.17 -10.89
CA ASN A 12 -21.42 -24.22 -10.05
C ASN A 12 -21.44 -24.71 -8.59
N GLU A 13 -20.50 -24.27 -7.75
CA GLU A 13 -20.37 -24.78 -6.36
C GLU A 13 -21.65 -24.62 -5.52
N ASN A 14 -22.46 -23.60 -5.81
CA ASN A 14 -23.71 -23.30 -5.11
C ASN A 14 -24.97 -23.49 -5.97
N GLY A 15 -24.92 -24.37 -6.98
CA GLY A 15 -26.07 -24.71 -7.83
C GLY A 15 -25.75 -24.71 -9.33
N PHE A 16 -26.50 -23.96 -10.13
CA PHE A 16 -26.35 -23.92 -11.59
C PHE A 16 -26.44 -22.50 -12.14
N ILE A 17 -25.69 -22.23 -13.20
CA ILE A 17 -25.84 -21.02 -14.02
C ILE A 17 -26.68 -21.39 -15.25
N GLY A 18 -27.82 -20.73 -15.43
CA GLY A 18 -28.70 -20.90 -16.57
C GLY A 18 -28.44 -19.87 -17.65
N LYS A 19 -28.26 -20.32 -18.89
CA LYS A 19 -28.20 -19.48 -20.10
C LYS A 19 -29.35 -19.82 -21.04
N LEU A 20 -30.18 -18.84 -21.36
CA LEU A 20 -31.32 -18.97 -22.28
C LEU A 20 -31.32 -17.80 -23.27
N ALA A 21 -31.35 -18.10 -24.57
CA ALA A 21 -31.43 -17.08 -25.62
C ALA A 21 -32.88 -16.90 -26.08
N LEU A 22 -33.38 -15.67 -26.00
CA LEU A 22 -34.70 -15.30 -26.49
C LEU A 22 -34.55 -14.60 -27.86
N ASN A 23 -34.64 -15.37 -28.94
CA ASN A 23 -34.52 -14.83 -30.30
C ASN A 23 -35.86 -14.27 -30.77
N LEU A 24 -36.01 -12.95 -30.67
CA LEU A 24 -37.09 -12.21 -31.32
C LEU A 24 -36.62 -11.76 -32.70
N SER A 25 -36.65 -12.65 -33.70
CA SER A 25 -36.57 -12.20 -35.09
C SER A 25 -37.83 -11.39 -35.41
N ASN A 26 -37.67 -10.26 -36.10
CA ASN A 26 -38.78 -9.42 -36.56
C ASN A 26 -39.73 -10.14 -37.54
N ASP A 27 -39.33 -11.32 -38.05
CA ASP A 27 -40.16 -12.17 -38.89
C ASP A 27 -40.89 -13.24 -38.06
N ASN A 28 -42.23 -13.19 -38.14
CA ASN A 28 -43.27 -14.13 -37.72
C ASN A 28 -44.09 -13.78 -36.45
N ASN A 29 -45.42 -13.71 -36.66
CA ASN A 29 -46.51 -13.62 -35.68
C ASN A 29 -46.50 -14.67 -34.54
N VAL A 30 -45.55 -15.62 -34.54
CA VAL A 30 -45.46 -16.71 -33.57
C VAL A 30 -44.87 -16.24 -32.23
N ASN A 31 -44.06 -15.17 -32.23
CA ASN A 31 -43.38 -14.68 -31.02
C ASN A 31 -44.16 -13.61 -30.22
N GLU A 32 -45.19 -12.97 -30.80
CA GLU A 32 -45.98 -11.97 -30.06
C GLU A 32 -46.78 -12.61 -28.91
N ASN A 33 -47.17 -13.88 -29.03
CA ASN A 33 -47.87 -14.62 -27.97
C ASN A 33 -47.00 -14.95 -26.75
N LEU A 34 -45.66 -14.85 -26.87
CA LEU A 34 -44.72 -15.11 -25.77
C LEU A 34 -44.39 -13.85 -24.96
N LEU A 35 -44.65 -12.68 -25.51
CA LEU A 35 -44.31 -11.40 -24.92
C LEU A 35 -45.51 -10.83 -24.18
N SER A 36 -45.31 -10.51 -22.91
CA SER A 36 -46.28 -9.67 -22.20
C SER A 36 -46.04 -8.21 -22.59
N LYS A 37 -47.10 -7.51 -22.98
CA LYS A 37 -47.09 -6.04 -23.08
C LYS A 37 -47.12 -5.50 -21.65
N SER A 38 -45.97 -5.19 -21.09
CA SER A 38 -45.86 -4.44 -19.84
C SER A 38 -46.39 -3.03 -20.05
N ASN A 39 -47.21 -2.56 -19.10
CA ASN A 39 -47.52 -1.15 -19.00
C ASN A 39 -46.27 -0.42 -18.47
N VAL A 40 -45.51 0.21 -19.37
CA VAL A 40 -44.26 0.91 -19.04
C VAL A 40 -44.54 2.36 -18.72
N TYR A 41 -44.23 2.78 -17.50
CA TYR A 41 -44.37 4.17 -17.09
C TYR A 41 -43.04 4.92 -17.20
N THR A 42 -43.08 6.13 -17.76
CA THR A 42 -41.89 6.95 -17.96
C THR A 42 -41.94 8.18 -17.06
N ILE A 43 -40.90 8.30 -16.23
CA ILE A 43 -40.77 9.34 -15.21
C ILE A 43 -39.48 10.11 -15.46
N VAL A 44 -39.61 11.42 -15.62
CA VAL A 44 -38.47 12.34 -15.73
C VAL A 44 -38.36 13.11 -14.42
N ILE A 45 -37.20 13.08 -13.80
CA ILE A 45 -36.86 13.85 -12.61
C ILE A 45 -35.93 14.97 -13.05
N LEU A 46 -36.42 16.19 -13.02
CA LEU A 46 -35.73 17.35 -13.57
C LEU A 46 -35.42 18.38 -12.50
N ASP A 47 -34.15 18.73 -12.41
CA ASP A 47 -33.70 19.90 -11.67
C ASP A 47 -34.22 21.17 -12.34
N ARG A 48 -34.96 21.98 -11.58
CA ARG A 48 -35.42 23.30 -12.01
C ARG A 48 -34.89 24.43 -11.14
N SER A 49 -33.83 24.19 -10.38
CA SER A 49 -33.16 25.17 -9.52
C SER A 49 -32.64 26.37 -10.33
N GLY A 50 -32.28 27.45 -9.62
CA GLY A 50 -31.73 28.65 -10.24
C GLY A 50 -30.48 28.42 -11.10
N SER A 51 -29.63 27.45 -10.75
CA SER A 51 -28.38 27.12 -11.47
C SER A 51 -28.63 26.54 -12.86
N MET A 52 -29.78 25.91 -13.08
CA MET A 52 -30.19 25.36 -14.37
C MET A 52 -30.60 26.45 -15.39
N GLY A 53 -30.99 27.66 -14.93
CA GLY A 53 -31.24 28.83 -15.77
C GLY A 53 -32.16 28.58 -16.98
N SER A 54 -31.73 29.04 -18.17
CA SER A 54 -32.45 28.83 -19.43
C SER A 54 -32.42 27.37 -19.94
N SER A 55 -31.68 26.48 -19.27
CA SER A 55 -31.63 25.06 -19.64
C SER A 55 -32.94 24.35 -19.28
N VAL A 56 -33.66 24.78 -18.23
CA VAL A 56 -34.94 24.18 -17.83
C VAL A 56 -36.00 24.23 -18.94
N PRO A 57 -36.39 25.41 -19.47
CA PRO A 57 -37.36 25.46 -20.57
C PRO A 57 -36.83 24.82 -21.86
N ARG A 58 -35.52 24.88 -22.10
CA ARG A 58 -34.90 24.20 -23.25
C ARG A 58 -35.06 22.67 -23.16
N PHE A 59 -34.83 22.09 -21.98
CA PHE A 59 -34.98 20.65 -21.77
C PHE A 59 -36.42 20.20 -21.91
N VAL A 60 -37.36 20.91 -21.28
CA VAL A 60 -38.76 20.50 -21.28
C VAL A 60 -39.42 20.71 -22.65
N ASN A 61 -39.13 21.83 -23.32
CA ASN A 61 -39.92 22.23 -24.50
C ASN A 61 -39.29 21.78 -25.82
N GLN A 62 -37.99 21.43 -25.83
CA GLN A 62 -37.26 21.06 -27.05
C GLN A 62 -36.63 19.67 -26.95
N ILE A 63 -35.87 19.39 -25.90
CA ILE A 63 -35.07 18.14 -25.81
C ILE A 63 -35.93 16.93 -25.45
N LEU A 64 -36.76 16.99 -24.40
CA LEU A 64 -37.63 15.87 -23.99
C LEU A 64 -38.58 15.41 -25.11
N PRO A 65 -39.29 16.30 -25.84
CA PRO A 65 -40.10 15.90 -26.99
C PRO A 65 -39.32 15.13 -28.05
N ASP A 66 -38.10 15.56 -28.36
CA ASP A 66 -37.24 14.91 -29.35
C ASP A 66 -36.71 13.55 -28.86
N ILE A 67 -36.42 13.41 -27.56
CA ILE A 67 -36.07 12.12 -26.94
C ILE A 67 -37.22 11.14 -27.11
N PHE A 68 -38.44 11.52 -26.70
CA PHE A 68 -39.60 10.62 -26.77
C PHE A 68 -39.99 10.27 -28.20
N LYS A 69 -39.88 11.22 -29.12
CA LYS A 69 -40.04 10.96 -30.56
C LYS A 69 -39.03 9.93 -31.06
N SER A 70 -37.77 10.03 -30.63
CA SER A 70 -36.71 9.07 -31.00
C SER A 70 -36.92 7.68 -30.40
N LEU A 71 -37.63 7.59 -29.27
CA LEU A 71 -38.02 6.34 -28.62
C LEU A 71 -39.36 5.77 -29.14
N ASN A 72 -39.93 6.35 -30.20
CA ASN A 72 -41.20 5.96 -30.82
C ASN A 72 -42.44 6.04 -29.90
N TYR A 73 -42.47 7.00 -28.98
CA TYR A 73 -43.67 7.27 -28.18
C TYR A 73 -44.75 7.95 -29.03
N ASP A 74 -46.03 7.62 -28.81
CA ASP A 74 -47.14 8.37 -29.39
C ASP A 74 -47.20 9.80 -28.79
N LYS A 75 -47.63 10.78 -29.59
CA LYS A 75 -47.76 12.18 -29.15
C LYS A 75 -48.74 12.37 -27.98
N ASN A 76 -49.69 11.46 -27.82
CA ASN A 76 -50.69 11.47 -26.76
C ASN A 76 -50.28 10.62 -25.53
N GLU A 77 -49.15 9.91 -25.57
CA GLU A 77 -48.67 9.19 -24.40
C GLU A 77 -48.34 10.15 -23.26
N MET A 78 -48.76 9.76 -22.05
CA MET A 78 -48.58 10.54 -20.84
C MET A 78 -47.20 10.25 -20.25
N ILE A 79 -46.45 11.31 -19.94
CA ILE A 79 -45.20 11.21 -19.19
C ILE A 79 -45.37 11.92 -17.85
N THR A 80 -44.66 11.43 -16.83
CA THR A 80 -44.66 12.08 -15.51
C THR A 80 -43.37 12.86 -15.35
N LEU A 81 -43.48 14.19 -15.20
CA LEU A 81 -42.38 15.09 -14.93
C LEU A 81 -42.42 15.48 -13.44
N ILE A 82 -41.42 15.04 -12.69
CA ILE A 82 -41.20 15.45 -11.30
C ILE A 82 -40.07 16.47 -11.30
N THR A 83 -40.36 17.69 -10.89
CA THR A 83 -39.35 18.75 -10.81
C THR A 83 -38.97 19.00 -9.37
N PHE A 84 -37.69 19.20 -9.09
CA PHE A 84 -37.21 19.55 -7.76
C PHE A 84 -36.50 20.91 -7.75
N ASP A 85 -36.79 21.68 -6.72
CA ASP A 85 -36.12 22.93 -6.35
C ASP A 85 -36.30 23.13 -4.83
N SER A 86 -36.73 24.29 -4.35
CA SER A 86 -37.18 24.50 -2.97
C SER A 86 -38.51 23.79 -2.64
N THR A 87 -39.33 23.47 -3.64
CA THR A 87 -40.63 22.81 -3.54
C THR A 87 -40.81 21.82 -4.70
N PRO A 88 -41.03 20.52 -4.45
CA PRO A 88 -41.19 19.56 -5.53
C PRO A 88 -42.57 19.73 -6.20
N ASN A 89 -42.62 19.62 -7.52
CA ASN A 89 -43.88 19.59 -8.27
C ASN A 89 -43.92 18.36 -9.17
N LYS A 90 -45.10 17.75 -9.32
CA LYS A 90 -45.35 16.63 -10.21
C LYS A 90 -46.36 17.04 -11.26
N TYR A 91 -46.05 16.77 -12.52
CA TYR A 91 -46.95 16.98 -13.65
C TYR A 91 -47.09 15.68 -14.44
N THR A 92 -48.30 15.34 -14.84
CA THR A 92 -48.57 14.22 -15.75
C THR A 92 -49.15 14.82 -17.03
N ILE A 93 -48.34 14.85 -18.08
CA ILE A 93 -48.57 15.67 -19.27
C ILE A 93 -48.41 14.79 -20.53
N PRO A 94 -49.27 14.91 -21.56
CA PRO A 94 -49.04 14.26 -22.83
C PRO A 94 -47.87 14.91 -23.58
N ILE A 95 -47.08 14.10 -24.31
CA ILE A 95 -45.85 14.56 -24.97
C ILE A 95 -46.07 15.80 -25.85
N GLN A 96 -47.17 15.89 -26.58
CA GLN A 96 -47.47 17.04 -27.43
C GLN A 96 -47.58 18.38 -26.67
N GLN A 97 -47.96 18.36 -25.39
CA GLN A 97 -48.11 19.56 -24.58
C GLN A 97 -46.78 20.05 -23.99
N LEU A 98 -45.71 19.25 -24.04
CA LEU A 98 -44.38 19.65 -23.55
C LEU A 98 -43.82 20.85 -24.34
N VAL A 99 -44.04 20.91 -25.65
CA VAL A 99 -43.49 21.97 -26.52
C VAL A 99 -43.96 23.37 -26.11
N GLY A 100 -45.18 23.47 -25.56
CA GLY A 100 -45.78 24.71 -25.07
C GLY A 100 -45.84 24.83 -23.54
N PHE A 101 -45.18 23.94 -22.80
CA PHE A 101 -45.30 23.91 -21.36
C PHE A 101 -44.57 25.11 -20.72
N SER A 102 -45.29 25.90 -19.91
CA SER A 102 -44.72 27.07 -19.26
C SER A 102 -43.99 26.66 -17.97
N ILE A 103 -42.69 26.43 -18.08
CA ILE A 103 -41.80 26.14 -16.94
C ILE A 103 -40.60 27.09 -16.91
N LYS A 104 -40.19 27.50 -15.72
CA LYS A 104 -39.03 28.38 -15.46
C LYS A 104 -38.16 27.78 -14.36
N CYS A 105 -36.88 28.16 -14.35
CA CYS A 105 -36.00 27.90 -13.21
C CYS A 105 -36.44 28.73 -12.00
N GLN A 106 -36.32 28.18 -10.79
CA GLN A 106 -36.61 28.88 -9.54
C GLN A 106 -35.97 28.16 -8.35
N GLY A 107 -35.79 28.87 -7.24
CA GLY A 107 -35.42 28.26 -5.95
C GLY A 107 -34.01 27.65 -5.88
N GLN A 108 -33.79 26.92 -4.78
CA GLN A 108 -32.56 26.18 -4.46
C GLN A 108 -32.65 24.73 -4.94
N THR A 109 -31.54 23.98 -4.87
CA THR A 109 -31.45 22.60 -5.38
C THR A 109 -31.66 21.57 -4.25
N PHE A 110 -32.92 21.32 -3.86
CA PHE A 110 -33.26 20.28 -2.88
C PHE A 110 -33.90 19.04 -3.54
N MET A 111 -33.06 18.04 -3.79
CA MET A 111 -33.44 16.83 -4.52
C MET A 111 -34.21 15.82 -3.66
N ALA A 112 -34.00 15.80 -2.33
CA ALA A 112 -34.63 14.80 -1.45
C ALA A 112 -36.16 14.89 -1.50
N SER A 113 -36.70 16.11 -1.58
CA SER A 113 -38.14 16.37 -1.71
C SER A 113 -38.71 15.83 -3.03
N GLY A 114 -37.93 15.88 -4.11
CA GLY A 114 -38.25 15.27 -5.40
C GLY A 114 -38.31 13.74 -5.32
N ILE A 115 -37.37 13.11 -4.60
CA ILE A 115 -37.37 11.67 -4.35
C ILE A 115 -38.58 11.27 -3.49
N THR A 116 -38.94 12.03 -2.47
CA THR A 116 -40.16 11.75 -1.67
C THR A 116 -41.42 11.82 -2.54
N THR A 117 -41.50 12.80 -3.46
CA THR A 117 -42.62 12.92 -4.40
C THR A 117 -42.68 11.73 -5.35
N LEU A 118 -41.53 11.27 -5.85
CA LEU A 118 -41.40 10.05 -6.64
C LEU A 118 -41.88 8.82 -5.85
N THR A 119 -41.46 8.66 -4.60
CA THR A 119 -41.88 7.56 -3.72
C THR A 119 -43.41 7.53 -3.58
N ASN A 120 -44.03 8.68 -3.30
CA ASN A 120 -45.48 8.77 -3.14
C ASN A 120 -46.21 8.45 -4.44
N PHE A 121 -45.72 8.94 -5.58
CA PHE A 121 -46.30 8.64 -6.88
C PHE A 121 -46.23 7.13 -7.19
N ILE A 122 -45.07 6.51 -7.00
CA ILE A 122 -44.88 5.09 -7.29
C ILE A 122 -45.77 4.20 -6.42
N LEU A 123 -45.93 4.54 -5.14
CA LEU A 123 -46.66 3.68 -4.19
C LEU A 123 -48.18 3.88 -4.23
N ASN A 124 -48.66 5.10 -4.46
CA ASN A 124 -50.06 5.44 -4.26
C ASN A 124 -50.82 5.74 -5.56
N GLU A 125 -50.12 6.14 -6.63
CA GLU A 125 -50.77 6.67 -7.84
C GLU A 125 -50.52 5.84 -9.09
N LEU A 126 -49.46 5.01 -9.12
CA LEU A 126 -49.23 4.10 -10.23
C LEU A 126 -50.36 3.05 -10.33
N PRO A 127 -50.81 2.72 -11.55
CA PRO A 127 -51.74 1.61 -11.75
C PRO A 127 -51.19 0.29 -11.22
N LYS A 128 -52.07 -0.57 -10.70
CA LYS A 128 -51.69 -1.87 -10.12
C LYS A 128 -51.09 -2.85 -11.14
N ASP A 129 -51.34 -2.64 -12.42
CA ASP A 129 -50.80 -3.39 -13.57
C ASP A 129 -49.47 -2.84 -14.10
N CYS A 130 -48.94 -1.76 -13.50
CA CYS A 130 -47.63 -1.24 -13.84
C CYS A 130 -46.55 -2.15 -13.24
N HIS A 131 -45.73 -2.74 -14.11
CA HIS A 131 -44.63 -3.62 -13.71
C HIS A 131 -43.26 -3.12 -14.18
N ALA A 132 -43.21 -2.08 -15.02
CA ALA A 132 -41.97 -1.58 -15.62
C ALA A 132 -41.89 -0.05 -15.59
N LEU A 133 -40.70 0.48 -15.25
CA LEU A 133 -40.45 1.91 -15.09
C LEU A 133 -39.20 2.35 -15.89
N ARG A 134 -39.33 3.46 -16.60
CA ARG A 134 -38.20 4.23 -17.14
C ARG A 134 -38.01 5.48 -16.28
N LEU A 135 -36.85 5.61 -15.66
CA LEU A 135 -36.46 6.78 -14.89
C LEU A 135 -35.31 7.52 -15.57
N LEU A 136 -35.52 8.81 -15.82
CA LEU A 136 -34.50 9.72 -16.32
C LEU A 136 -34.30 10.86 -15.33
N THR A 137 -33.14 10.92 -14.67
CA THR A 137 -32.77 12.01 -13.77
C THR A 137 -31.87 13.00 -14.48
N ILE A 138 -32.19 14.29 -14.42
CA ILE A 138 -31.43 15.36 -15.08
C ILE A 138 -31.15 16.45 -14.04
N SER A 139 -29.88 16.76 -13.81
CA SER A 139 -29.45 17.82 -12.89
C SER A 139 -28.08 18.35 -13.28
N ASP A 140 -27.75 19.57 -12.88
CA ASP A 140 -26.38 20.07 -12.96
C ASP A 140 -25.51 19.58 -11.81
N GLY A 141 -26.09 19.03 -10.73
CA GLY A 141 -25.37 18.40 -9.62
C GLY A 141 -25.08 19.32 -8.43
N GLU A 142 -25.55 20.58 -8.42
CA GLU A 142 -25.37 21.50 -7.28
C GLU A 142 -26.37 21.23 -6.13
N VAL A 143 -26.51 19.97 -5.71
CA VAL A 143 -27.51 19.53 -4.73
C VAL A 143 -27.11 19.92 -3.30
N GLN A 144 -27.99 20.65 -2.61
CA GLN A 144 -27.74 21.21 -1.28
C GLN A 144 -28.10 20.25 -0.12
N ASP A 145 -28.98 19.27 -0.36
CA ASP A 145 -29.55 18.35 0.64
C ASP A 145 -29.02 16.91 0.51
N GLN A 146 -27.73 16.74 0.21
CA GLN A 146 -27.12 15.46 -0.16
C GLN A 146 -27.35 14.33 0.85
N ALA A 147 -27.24 14.60 2.16
CA ALA A 147 -27.46 13.59 3.19
C ALA A 147 -28.94 13.12 3.23
N GLN A 148 -29.89 14.04 3.03
CA GLN A 148 -31.31 13.70 2.94
C GLN A 148 -31.60 12.92 1.65
N VAL A 149 -30.95 13.25 0.54
CA VAL A 149 -31.06 12.53 -0.74
C VAL A 149 -30.65 11.07 -0.59
N GLN A 150 -29.50 10.80 0.05
CA GLN A 150 -29.05 9.43 0.30
C GLN A 150 -30.06 8.64 1.13
N THR A 151 -30.61 9.26 2.17
CA THR A 151 -31.62 8.65 3.04
C THR A 151 -32.91 8.35 2.27
N ALA A 152 -33.41 9.32 1.51
CA ALA A 152 -34.63 9.17 0.72
C ALA A 152 -34.46 8.13 -0.41
N ALA A 153 -33.31 8.09 -1.07
CA ALA A 153 -33.00 7.10 -2.10
C ALA A 153 -32.91 5.68 -1.51
N ALA A 154 -32.24 5.50 -0.37
CA ALA A 154 -32.16 4.21 0.31
C ALA A 154 -33.54 3.68 0.71
N GLN A 155 -34.40 4.55 1.26
CA GLN A 155 -35.79 4.21 1.57
C GLN A 155 -36.55 3.80 0.32
N LEU A 156 -36.46 4.57 -0.77
CA LEU A 156 -37.11 4.25 -2.03
C LEU A 156 -36.66 2.87 -2.57
N ILE A 157 -35.35 2.61 -2.60
CA ILE A 157 -34.79 1.33 -3.07
C ILE A 157 -35.43 0.15 -2.33
N SER A 158 -35.50 0.23 -0.99
CA SER A 158 -36.07 -0.83 -0.15
C SER A 158 -37.55 -1.12 -0.47
N LEU A 159 -38.28 -0.12 -0.97
CA LEU A 159 -39.71 -0.21 -1.25
C LEU A 159 -40.02 -0.73 -2.66
N ILE A 160 -39.12 -0.52 -3.63
CA ILE A 160 -39.43 -0.72 -5.07
C ILE A 160 -38.51 -1.70 -5.83
N LYS A 161 -37.26 -1.95 -5.40
CA LYS A 161 -36.25 -2.73 -6.17
C LYS A 161 -36.73 -4.15 -6.56
N ASN A 162 -37.60 -4.75 -5.74
CA ASN A 162 -38.14 -6.10 -5.97
C ASN A 162 -39.57 -6.14 -6.54
N LYS A 163 -40.19 -4.97 -6.77
CA LYS A 163 -41.59 -4.88 -7.25
C LYS A 163 -41.69 -4.49 -8.72
N PHE A 164 -40.69 -3.79 -9.23
CA PHE A 164 -40.70 -3.23 -10.59
C PHE A 164 -39.44 -3.60 -11.35
N ILE A 165 -39.58 -3.68 -12.66
CA ILE A 165 -38.50 -3.75 -13.62
C ILE A 165 -38.12 -2.30 -13.99
N ILE A 166 -36.95 -1.82 -13.58
CA ILE A 166 -36.59 -0.40 -13.64
C ILE A 166 -35.35 -0.20 -14.50
N ASN A 167 -35.45 0.64 -15.53
CA ASN A 167 -34.32 1.23 -16.23
C ASN A 167 -34.13 2.66 -15.72
N SER A 168 -33.16 2.87 -14.83
CA SER A 168 -32.84 4.19 -14.26
C SER A 168 -31.54 4.72 -14.86
N GLN A 169 -31.61 5.91 -15.45
CA GLN A 169 -30.51 6.60 -16.11
C GLN A 169 -30.40 8.04 -15.58
N ALA A 170 -29.19 8.58 -15.57
CA ALA A 170 -28.95 9.92 -15.07
C ALA A 170 -28.05 10.72 -16.01
N VAL A 171 -28.36 12.01 -16.12
CA VAL A 171 -27.65 12.98 -16.95
C VAL A 171 -27.16 14.11 -16.05
N ARG A 172 -25.85 14.31 -16.03
CA ARG A 172 -25.23 15.50 -15.43
C ARG A 172 -25.05 16.57 -16.50
N LEU A 173 -25.60 17.76 -16.25
CA LEU A 173 -25.50 18.90 -17.13
C LEU A 173 -24.40 19.87 -16.69
N PHE A 174 -23.46 20.14 -17.59
CA PHE A 174 -22.48 21.21 -17.36
C PHE A 174 -23.07 22.56 -17.75
N THR A 175 -23.61 23.27 -16.76
CA THR A 175 -24.11 24.64 -16.86
C THR A 175 -23.02 25.69 -16.61
N SER A 176 -21.90 25.32 -15.97
CA SER A 176 -20.73 26.17 -15.71
C SER A 176 -19.40 25.36 -15.70
N SER A 177 -18.26 26.01 -15.41
CA SER A 177 -16.92 25.38 -15.36
C SER A 177 -16.58 24.69 -14.03
N SER A 178 -17.46 24.71 -13.03
CA SER A 178 -17.27 23.97 -11.78
C SER A 178 -17.52 22.47 -11.98
N GLN A 179 -16.91 21.61 -11.14
CA GLN A 179 -17.19 20.17 -11.08
C GLN A 179 -18.12 19.89 -9.90
N PRO A 180 -19.45 19.86 -10.10
CA PRO A 180 -20.41 19.57 -9.04
C PRO A 180 -20.40 18.08 -8.62
N ASP A 181 -20.81 17.82 -7.38
CA ASP A 181 -20.80 16.52 -6.70
C ASP A 181 -21.86 15.57 -7.31
N THR A 182 -21.42 14.42 -7.82
CA THR A 182 -22.27 13.45 -8.53
C THR A 182 -23.03 12.50 -7.62
N ARG A 183 -22.80 12.53 -6.30
CA ARG A 183 -23.35 11.55 -5.35
C ARG A 183 -24.87 11.57 -5.29
N ALA A 184 -25.48 12.77 -5.27
CA ALA A 184 -26.92 12.92 -5.20
C ALA A 184 -27.61 12.39 -6.46
N VAL A 185 -27.11 12.77 -7.64
CA VAL A 185 -27.64 12.32 -8.94
C VAL A 185 -27.44 10.80 -9.14
N SER A 186 -26.30 10.28 -8.70
CA SER A 186 -25.98 8.84 -8.79
C SER A 186 -26.80 7.97 -7.83
N SER A 187 -27.44 8.56 -6.80
CA SER A 187 -28.23 7.78 -5.84
C SER A 187 -29.42 7.05 -6.47
N LEU A 188 -30.06 7.66 -7.48
CA LEU A 188 -31.20 7.07 -8.18
C LEU A 188 -30.79 6.02 -9.23
N LEU A 189 -29.51 5.98 -9.60
CA LEU A 189 -28.98 4.97 -10.51
C LEU A 189 -29.01 3.57 -9.91
N GLN A 190 -28.95 3.46 -8.57
CA GLN A 190 -29.09 2.19 -7.84
C GLN A 190 -30.45 1.50 -8.04
N LEU A 191 -31.46 2.23 -8.52
CA LEU A 191 -32.76 1.66 -8.83
C LEU A 191 -32.73 0.80 -10.10
N ASN A 192 -31.74 0.96 -10.97
CA ASN A 192 -31.66 0.22 -12.23
C ASN A 192 -31.41 -1.27 -11.96
N ASN A 193 -32.26 -2.14 -12.51
CA ASN A 193 -32.15 -3.59 -12.40
C ASN A 193 -32.25 -4.33 -13.76
N VAL A 194 -32.20 -3.60 -14.89
CA VAL A 194 -32.33 -4.18 -16.25
C VAL A 194 -31.10 -3.95 -17.11
N SER A 195 -30.63 -2.70 -17.18
CA SER A 195 -29.65 -2.27 -18.17
C SER A 195 -28.33 -1.87 -17.51
N ASN A 196 -27.31 -1.63 -18.34
CA ASN A 196 -26.11 -0.96 -17.86
C ASN A 196 -26.48 0.46 -17.40
N VAL A 197 -26.03 0.79 -16.20
CA VAL A 197 -26.23 2.12 -15.65
C VAL A 197 -25.22 3.08 -16.28
N ASN A 198 -25.71 4.20 -16.82
CA ASN A 198 -24.87 5.27 -17.33
C ASN A 198 -25.16 6.58 -16.60
N LEU A 199 -24.11 7.22 -16.08
CA LEU A 199 -24.12 8.64 -15.74
C LEU A 199 -23.55 9.39 -16.94
N LEU A 200 -24.42 10.03 -17.72
CA LEU A 200 -24.03 10.73 -18.93
C LEU A 200 -23.69 12.19 -18.63
N ASP A 201 -22.49 12.60 -19.02
CA ASP A 201 -22.02 13.97 -18.92
C ASP A 201 -22.36 14.74 -20.21
N VAL A 202 -23.26 15.73 -20.11
CA VAL A 202 -23.74 16.51 -21.26
C VAL A 202 -23.41 17.99 -21.07
N ARG A 203 -22.74 18.58 -22.08
CA ARG A 203 -22.49 20.03 -22.10
C ARG A 203 -23.69 20.76 -22.64
N THR A 204 -24.09 21.83 -21.96
CA THR A 204 -25.19 22.71 -22.42
C THR A 204 -24.90 23.37 -23.78
N SER A 205 -23.64 23.45 -24.20
CA SER A 205 -23.25 23.99 -25.51
C SER A 205 -23.58 23.09 -26.71
N LEU A 206 -23.90 21.81 -26.52
CA LEU A 206 -24.24 20.88 -27.60
C LEU A 206 -25.57 21.23 -28.26
N SER A 207 -25.79 20.78 -29.51
CA SER A 207 -27.06 20.99 -30.19
C SER A 207 -28.17 20.13 -29.58
N ASN A 208 -29.44 20.56 -29.73
CA ASN A 208 -30.57 19.79 -29.20
C ASN A 208 -30.63 18.37 -29.77
N ILE A 209 -30.33 18.20 -31.07
CA ILE A 209 -30.38 16.90 -31.74
C ILE A 209 -29.33 15.95 -31.15
N GLU A 210 -28.12 16.42 -30.89
CA GLU A 210 -27.06 15.63 -30.25
C GLU A 210 -27.44 15.23 -28.82
N ILE A 211 -27.95 16.16 -28.03
CA ILE A 211 -28.39 15.88 -26.65
C ILE A 211 -29.52 14.84 -26.66
N SER A 212 -30.56 15.07 -27.47
CA SER A 212 -31.73 14.19 -27.54
C SER A 212 -31.38 12.79 -28.03
N SER A 213 -30.53 12.66 -29.05
CA SER A 213 -30.10 11.34 -29.57
C SER A 213 -29.23 10.59 -28.55
N THR A 214 -28.33 11.29 -27.86
CA THR A 214 -27.47 10.68 -26.84
C THR A 214 -28.31 10.20 -25.65
N ILE A 215 -29.25 11.00 -25.15
CA ILE A 215 -30.13 10.57 -24.05
C ILE A 215 -31.08 9.45 -24.50
N ALA A 216 -31.64 9.52 -25.72
CA ALA A 216 -32.48 8.45 -26.26
C ALA A 216 -31.72 7.12 -26.36
N SER A 217 -30.41 7.15 -26.69
CA SER A 217 -29.60 5.94 -26.76
C SER A 217 -29.53 5.17 -25.43
N LEU A 218 -29.67 5.85 -24.28
CA LEU A 218 -29.67 5.23 -22.94
C LEU A 218 -30.89 4.31 -22.71
N PHE A 219 -31.97 4.53 -23.44
CA PHE A 219 -33.20 3.73 -23.38
C PHE A 219 -33.41 2.89 -24.63
N SER A 220 -32.65 3.12 -25.70
CA SER A 220 -32.72 2.32 -26.92
C SER A 220 -32.32 0.87 -26.62
N GLY A 221 -33.24 -0.07 -26.88
CA GLY A 221 -32.99 -1.49 -26.65
C GLY A 221 -33.21 -1.99 -25.22
N ASP A 222 -33.73 -1.18 -24.29
CA ASP A 222 -33.99 -1.62 -22.91
C ASP A 222 -35.05 -2.74 -22.78
N SER A 223 -35.80 -2.97 -23.85
CA SER A 223 -36.78 -4.04 -24.00
C SER A 223 -37.83 -4.10 -22.88
N LEU A 224 -38.01 -3.01 -22.13
CA LEU A 224 -38.99 -2.94 -21.05
C LEU A 224 -40.42 -3.15 -21.55
N ASN A 225 -40.66 -2.86 -22.82
CA ASN A 225 -41.94 -2.98 -23.49
C ASN A 225 -42.22 -4.41 -24.01
N ARG A 226 -41.21 -5.29 -23.95
CA ARG A 226 -41.20 -6.63 -24.56
C ARG A 226 -40.37 -7.59 -23.69
N HIS A 227 -40.99 -8.13 -22.65
CA HIS A 227 -40.37 -9.15 -21.81
C HIS A 227 -41.25 -10.41 -21.74
N ALA A 228 -40.59 -11.54 -21.56
CA ALA A 228 -41.22 -12.83 -21.32
C ALA A 228 -40.97 -13.25 -19.86
N ILE A 229 -41.82 -14.11 -19.30
CA ILE A 229 -41.66 -14.60 -17.92
C ILE A 229 -41.36 -16.09 -17.99
N LEU A 230 -40.20 -16.49 -17.48
CA LEU A 230 -39.88 -17.88 -17.22
C LEU A 230 -40.51 -18.28 -15.89
N LYS A 231 -41.37 -19.29 -15.90
CA LYS A 231 -42.03 -19.87 -14.73
C LYS A 231 -41.47 -21.25 -14.42
N SER A 232 -41.26 -21.49 -13.14
CA SER A 232 -40.90 -22.77 -12.54
C SER A 232 -42.03 -23.23 -11.62
N GLY A 233 -42.27 -24.53 -11.55
CA GLY A 233 -43.21 -25.12 -10.60
C GLY A 233 -42.75 -25.01 -9.13
N GLU A 234 -41.49 -24.64 -8.92
CA GLU A 234 -40.89 -24.45 -7.60
C GLU A 234 -40.05 -23.17 -7.55
N ALA A 235 -39.92 -22.57 -6.36
CA ALA A 235 -39.06 -21.41 -6.13
C ALA A 235 -37.58 -21.80 -6.14
N ILE A 236 -36.98 -21.80 -7.34
CA ILE A 236 -35.57 -22.20 -7.56
C ILE A 236 -34.75 -21.13 -8.29
N LEU A 237 -35.40 -20.13 -8.87
CA LEU A 237 -34.78 -19.12 -9.74
C LEU A 237 -34.22 -17.97 -8.90
N LYS A 238 -33.02 -17.51 -9.26
CA LYS A 238 -32.35 -16.36 -8.65
C LYS A 238 -31.87 -15.39 -9.73
N SER A 239 -32.07 -14.09 -9.50
CA SER A 239 -31.59 -13.04 -10.42
C SER A 239 -30.11 -12.72 -10.21
N THR A 240 -29.60 -12.90 -8.99
CA THR A 240 -28.18 -12.82 -8.66
C THR A 240 -27.77 -14.02 -7.80
N PRO A 241 -26.49 -14.42 -7.80
CA PRO A 241 -26.07 -15.63 -7.09
C PRO A 241 -26.12 -15.52 -5.57
N TRP A 242 -25.89 -14.32 -5.02
CA TRP A 242 -25.91 -14.04 -3.57
C TRP A 242 -27.31 -13.78 -3.01
N GLN A 243 -28.37 -13.78 -3.83
CA GLN A 243 -29.74 -13.67 -3.33
C GLN A 243 -30.12 -14.89 -2.47
N THR A 244 -30.70 -14.61 -1.31
CA THR A 244 -31.25 -15.62 -0.38
C THR A 244 -32.69 -15.99 -0.75
N SER A 245 -33.48 -15.04 -1.23
CA SER A 245 -34.84 -15.29 -1.72
C SER A 245 -34.81 -16.03 -3.06
N MET A 246 -35.60 -17.09 -3.15
CA MET A 246 -35.79 -17.85 -4.39
C MET A 246 -37.15 -17.49 -4.98
N HIS A 247 -37.21 -17.42 -6.31
CA HIS A 247 -38.41 -17.07 -7.04
C HIS A 247 -38.88 -18.25 -7.90
N ASP A 248 -40.20 -18.34 -8.08
CA ASP A 248 -40.86 -19.22 -9.03
C ASP A 248 -40.86 -18.62 -10.45
N THR A 249 -40.54 -17.33 -10.57
CA THR A 249 -40.55 -16.61 -11.85
C THR A 249 -39.33 -15.70 -12.03
N ILE A 250 -38.88 -15.52 -13.28
CA ILE A 250 -37.88 -14.51 -13.65
C ILE A 250 -38.22 -13.89 -15.01
N SER A 251 -37.91 -12.60 -15.17
CA SER A 251 -38.11 -11.89 -16.43
C SER A 251 -36.97 -12.21 -17.41
N LEU A 252 -37.34 -12.52 -18.65
CA LEU A 252 -36.45 -12.76 -19.78
C LEU A 252 -36.60 -11.61 -20.77
N PHE A 253 -35.46 -11.05 -21.18
CA PHE A 253 -35.37 -9.99 -22.17
C PHE A 253 -34.93 -10.56 -23.53
N PRO A 254 -35.16 -9.85 -24.64
CA PRO A 254 -34.65 -10.23 -25.95
C PRO A 254 -33.12 -10.40 -25.91
N GLY A 255 -32.62 -11.46 -26.53
CA GLY A 255 -31.19 -11.80 -26.52
C GLY A 255 -30.81 -12.81 -25.43
N GLU A 256 -29.56 -12.75 -24.96
CA GLU A 256 -29.02 -13.72 -24.01
C GLU A 256 -29.39 -13.37 -22.56
N ASN A 257 -30.06 -14.30 -21.88
CA ASN A 257 -30.42 -14.18 -20.46
C ASN A 257 -29.57 -15.14 -19.63
N LEU A 258 -28.97 -14.59 -18.57
CA LEU A 258 -28.17 -15.32 -17.59
C LEU A 258 -28.80 -15.17 -16.21
N PHE A 259 -29.04 -16.29 -15.54
CA PHE A 259 -29.64 -16.37 -14.21
C PHE A 259 -29.09 -17.56 -13.43
N TRP A 260 -29.42 -17.68 -12.15
CA TRP A 260 -28.91 -18.73 -11.27
C TRP A 260 -30.04 -19.63 -10.76
N LEU A 261 -29.72 -20.90 -10.55
CA LEU A 261 -30.61 -21.87 -9.91
C LEU A 261 -29.89 -22.51 -8.72
N ASN A 262 -30.60 -22.69 -7.61
CA ASN A 262 -30.03 -23.37 -6.43
C ASN A 262 -29.98 -24.90 -6.59
N LYS A 263 -30.90 -25.48 -7.36
CA LYS A 263 -31.01 -26.92 -7.62
C LYS A 263 -31.55 -27.16 -9.03
N LEU A 264 -31.45 -28.40 -9.49
CA LEU A 264 -32.06 -28.82 -10.75
C LEU A 264 -33.59 -28.69 -10.67
N PRO A 265 -34.25 -28.13 -11.70
CA PRO A 265 -35.70 -28.12 -11.79
C PRO A 265 -36.26 -29.55 -11.86
N THR A 266 -37.16 -29.87 -10.95
CA THR A 266 -37.89 -31.15 -10.86
C THR A 266 -39.15 -31.18 -11.73
N GLY A 267 -39.64 -30.02 -12.18
CA GLY A 267 -40.81 -29.86 -13.04
C GLY A 267 -40.53 -29.10 -14.34
N ASN A 268 -41.56 -28.93 -15.19
CA ASN A 268 -41.43 -28.22 -16.46
C ASN A 268 -41.18 -26.72 -16.24
N LEU A 269 -40.09 -26.21 -16.80
CA LEU A 269 -39.87 -24.77 -16.97
C LEU A 269 -40.67 -24.29 -18.19
N THR A 270 -41.43 -23.21 -18.04
CA THR A 270 -42.30 -22.69 -19.11
C THR A 270 -42.08 -21.21 -19.34
N VAL A 271 -42.16 -20.78 -20.61
CA VAL A 271 -42.26 -19.37 -21.00
C VAL A 271 -43.57 -19.20 -21.74
N GLY A 272 -44.54 -18.52 -21.13
CA GLY A 272 -45.91 -18.49 -21.63
C GLY A 272 -46.53 -19.90 -21.62
N GLN A 273 -46.82 -20.45 -22.80
CA GLN A 273 -47.33 -21.82 -22.99
C GLN A 273 -46.25 -22.80 -23.51
N THR A 274 -45.03 -22.32 -23.76
CA THR A 274 -43.96 -23.12 -24.36
C THR A 274 -43.08 -23.73 -23.27
N ASN A 275 -42.83 -25.04 -23.37
CA ASN A 275 -41.89 -25.73 -22.48
C ASN A 275 -40.44 -25.42 -22.87
N VAL A 276 -39.57 -25.31 -21.87
CA VAL A 276 -38.14 -25.09 -22.03
C VAL A 276 -37.40 -26.42 -21.93
N LYS A 277 -36.63 -26.77 -22.95
CA LYS A 277 -35.73 -27.93 -22.97
C LYS A 277 -34.45 -27.61 -22.23
N ILE A 278 -34.02 -28.50 -21.34
CA ILE A 278 -32.86 -28.30 -20.47
C ILE A 278 -31.68 -29.13 -21.00
N HIS A 279 -30.54 -28.47 -21.20
CA HIS A 279 -29.28 -29.08 -21.62
C HIS A 279 -28.21 -28.89 -20.52
N MET A 280 -27.74 -29.99 -19.96
CA MET A 280 -26.61 -29.97 -19.03
C MET A 280 -25.29 -29.81 -19.79
N LYS A 281 -24.46 -28.87 -19.35
CA LYS A 281 -23.10 -28.67 -19.84
C LYS A 281 -22.08 -29.12 -18.81
N GLU A 282 -20.83 -29.28 -19.24
CA GLU A 282 -19.71 -29.59 -18.36
C GLU A 282 -19.44 -28.44 -17.38
N SER A 283 -18.78 -28.76 -16.26
CA SER A 283 -18.35 -27.78 -15.25
C SER A 283 -17.47 -26.70 -15.88
N LEU A 284 -17.61 -25.47 -15.37
CA LEU A 284 -16.92 -24.30 -15.92
C LEU A 284 -15.41 -24.36 -15.67
N THR A 285 -14.63 -24.11 -16.72
CA THR A 285 -13.20 -23.76 -16.64
C THR A 285 -13.04 -22.24 -16.54
N VAL A 286 -11.87 -21.74 -16.13
CA VAL A 286 -11.59 -20.28 -16.05
C VAL A 286 -11.94 -19.56 -17.36
N ASP A 287 -11.49 -20.10 -18.50
CA ASP A 287 -11.70 -19.49 -19.82
C ASP A 287 -13.16 -19.54 -20.28
N THR A 288 -13.91 -20.59 -19.89
CA THR A 288 -15.34 -20.70 -20.23
C THR A 288 -16.21 -19.88 -19.29
N TYR A 289 -15.82 -19.75 -18.03
CA TYR A 289 -16.45 -18.89 -17.04
C TYR A 289 -16.37 -17.41 -17.45
N GLU A 290 -15.18 -16.93 -17.79
CA GLU A 290 -14.98 -15.53 -18.22
C GLU A 290 -15.80 -15.21 -19.48
N LYS A 291 -15.77 -16.09 -20.48
CA LYS A 291 -16.56 -15.92 -21.70
C LYS A 291 -18.07 -15.95 -21.44
N LEU A 292 -18.54 -16.84 -20.58
CA LEU A 292 -19.97 -16.98 -20.26
C LEU A 292 -20.49 -15.76 -19.51
N LEU A 293 -19.72 -15.23 -18.55
CA LEU A 293 -20.18 -14.19 -17.64
C LEU A 293 -19.65 -12.79 -17.96
N LYS A 294 -18.87 -12.61 -19.03
CA LYS A 294 -18.28 -11.30 -19.41
C LYS A 294 -19.24 -10.13 -19.24
N THR A 295 -20.42 -10.20 -19.86
CA THR A 295 -21.44 -9.13 -19.81
C THR A 295 -21.95 -8.89 -18.39
N LYS A 296 -22.09 -9.95 -17.57
CA LYS A 296 -22.51 -9.83 -16.16
C LYS A 296 -21.38 -9.31 -15.27
N ILE A 297 -20.13 -9.69 -15.53
CA ILE A 297 -18.93 -9.17 -14.87
C ILE A 297 -18.82 -7.67 -15.10
N GLU A 298 -18.96 -7.20 -16.34
CA GLU A 298 -18.97 -5.77 -16.69
C GLU A 298 -20.14 -5.02 -16.01
N TYR A 299 -21.33 -5.62 -16.01
CA TYR A 299 -22.49 -5.09 -15.28
C TYR A 299 -22.20 -4.92 -13.78
N TYR A 300 -21.65 -5.95 -13.12
CA TYR A 300 -21.33 -5.88 -11.68
C TYR A 300 -20.16 -4.94 -11.38
N ILE A 301 -19.18 -4.80 -12.27
CA ILE A 301 -18.12 -3.79 -12.15
C ILE A 301 -18.73 -2.38 -12.13
N ASN A 302 -19.68 -2.10 -13.04
CA ASN A 302 -20.35 -0.80 -13.08
C ASN A 302 -21.24 -0.58 -11.86
N GLN A 303 -21.96 -1.62 -11.40
CA GLN A 303 -22.72 -1.58 -10.15
C GLN A 303 -21.82 -1.30 -8.94
N LEU A 304 -20.66 -1.96 -8.82
CA LEU A 304 -19.70 -1.71 -7.74
C LEU A 304 -19.24 -0.25 -7.69
N LYS A 305 -18.96 0.38 -8.84
CA LYS A 305 -18.62 1.81 -8.91
C LYS A 305 -19.72 2.69 -8.34
N ILE A 306 -20.99 2.40 -8.66
CA ILE A 306 -22.14 3.18 -8.20
C ILE A 306 -22.39 2.98 -6.72
N LEU A 307 -22.41 1.72 -6.26
CA LEU A 307 -22.57 1.37 -4.85
C LEU A 307 -21.50 2.02 -3.98
N LYS A 308 -20.26 2.12 -4.49
CA LYS A 308 -19.17 2.84 -3.84
C LYS A 308 -19.35 4.35 -3.80
N ILE A 309 -19.85 4.97 -4.88
CA ILE A 309 -20.14 6.41 -4.89
C ILE A 309 -21.23 6.76 -3.86
N VAL A 310 -22.25 5.91 -3.69
CA VAL A 310 -23.37 6.19 -2.80
C VAL A 310 -23.09 5.85 -1.34
N ASN A 311 -22.33 4.78 -1.07
CA ASN A 311 -21.71 4.51 0.23
C ASN A 311 -22.69 4.37 1.43
N THR A 312 -23.90 3.83 1.23
CA THR A 312 -24.83 3.51 2.34
C THR A 312 -24.50 2.15 2.98
N VAL A 313 -25.14 1.83 4.11
CA VAL A 313 -24.98 0.53 4.79
C VAL A 313 -25.39 -0.63 3.87
N GLU A 314 -26.49 -0.46 3.15
CA GLU A 314 -27.01 -1.43 2.18
C GLU A 314 -26.07 -1.57 0.98
N SER A 315 -25.54 -0.45 0.45
CA SER A 315 -24.58 -0.49 -0.65
C SER A 315 -23.27 -1.19 -0.26
N LYS A 316 -22.79 -0.99 0.97
CA LYS A 316 -21.61 -1.71 1.50
C LYS A 316 -21.85 -3.21 1.58
N LYS A 317 -23.00 -3.62 2.12
CA LYS A 317 -23.38 -5.02 2.17
C LYS A 317 -23.47 -5.64 0.77
N GLU A 318 -24.05 -4.94 -0.21
CA GLU A 318 -24.14 -5.42 -1.59
C GLU A 318 -22.75 -5.51 -2.26
N VAL A 319 -21.84 -4.59 -1.96
CA VAL A 319 -20.42 -4.69 -2.37
C VAL A 319 -19.76 -5.92 -1.77
N ASP A 320 -19.94 -6.17 -0.48
CA ASP A 320 -19.36 -7.34 0.21
C ASP A 320 -19.91 -8.65 -0.37
N ASP A 321 -21.22 -8.72 -0.61
CA ASP A 321 -21.88 -9.89 -1.21
C ASP A 321 -21.34 -10.19 -2.63
N ILE A 322 -21.16 -9.15 -3.46
CA ILE A 322 -20.54 -9.28 -4.80
C ILE A 322 -19.10 -9.78 -4.68
N MET A 323 -18.31 -9.16 -3.81
CA MET A 323 -16.90 -9.50 -3.62
C MET A 323 -16.71 -10.93 -3.12
N ASN A 324 -17.47 -11.32 -2.10
CA ASN A 324 -17.42 -12.67 -1.53
C ASN A 324 -17.75 -13.74 -2.56
N TYR A 325 -18.78 -13.52 -3.38
CA TYR A 325 -19.14 -14.48 -4.44
C TYR A 325 -18.01 -14.68 -5.44
N PHE A 326 -17.43 -13.59 -5.95
CA PHE A 326 -16.38 -13.69 -6.97
C PHE A 326 -15.04 -14.14 -6.40
N GLN A 327 -14.70 -13.80 -5.15
CA GLN A 327 -13.53 -14.34 -4.45
C GLN A 327 -13.63 -15.85 -4.23
N ASN A 328 -14.81 -16.36 -3.84
CA ASN A 328 -15.01 -17.80 -3.65
C ASN A 328 -14.82 -18.56 -4.97
N ILE A 329 -15.39 -18.05 -6.06
CA ILE A 329 -15.23 -18.65 -7.39
C ILE A 329 -13.76 -18.61 -7.86
N GLU A 330 -13.07 -17.49 -7.64
CA GLU A 330 -11.66 -17.42 -7.96
C GLU A 330 -10.84 -18.41 -7.12
N SER A 331 -11.13 -18.55 -5.83
CA SER A 331 -10.45 -19.51 -4.96
C SER A 331 -10.68 -20.96 -5.40
N SER A 332 -11.89 -21.32 -5.85
CA SER A 332 -12.21 -22.67 -6.33
C SER A 332 -11.68 -22.96 -7.73
N LEU A 333 -11.61 -21.94 -8.61
CA LEU A 333 -11.00 -22.06 -9.93
C LEU A 333 -9.46 -22.02 -9.92
N LEU A 334 -8.84 -21.36 -8.93
CA LEU A 334 -7.39 -21.17 -8.82
C LEU A 334 -6.67 -22.18 -7.92
N TYR A 335 -7.39 -23.08 -7.24
CA TYR A 335 -6.79 -24.17 -6.46
C TYR A 335 -6.16 -25.23 -7.39
N ASN A 336 -5.02 -24.90 -7.98
CA ASN A 336 -4.14 -25.83 -8.68
C ASN A 336 -2.77 -25.78 -8.01
N ASP A 337 -2.48 -26.82 -7.22
CA ASP A 337 -1.26 -27.07 -6.43
C ASP A 337 0.07 -27.06 -7.22
N LYS A 338 0.04 -26.89 -8.54
CA LYS A 338 1.22 -27.06 -9.40
C LYS A 338 2.28 -25.96 -9.24
N ASP A 339 1.90 -24.71 -8.96
CA ASP A 339 2.85 -23.58 -8.96
C ASP A 339 3.61 -23.41 -7.64
N VAL A 340 2.99 -23.74 -6.50
CA VAL A 340 3.70 -23.79 -5.21
C VAL A 340 4.73 -24.91 -5.23
N ASN A 341 4.39 -26.05 -5.86
CA ASN A 341 5.32 -27.16 -6.04
C ASN A 341 6.53 -26.80 -6.92
N VAL A 342 6.41 -25.88 -7.89
CA VAL A 342 7.56 -25.40 -8.68
C VAL A 342 8.54 -24.61 -7.80
N LEU A 343 8.04 -23.74 -6.92
CA LEU A 343 8.87 -22.98 -5.97
C LEU A 343 9.48 -23.84 -4.85
N LEU A 344 8.78 -24.90 -4.43
CA LEU A 344 9.28 -25.83 -3.42
C LEU A 344 10.36 -26.77 -3.98
N ASN A 345 10.33 -27.04 -5.29
CA ASN A 345 11.28 -27.94 -5.94
C ASN A 345 12.50 -27.20 -6.56
N ASP A 346 12.40 -25.90 -6.84
CA ASP A 346 13.48 -25.08 -7.39
C ASP A 346 13.51 -23.69 -6.72
N SER A 347 14.51 -23.45 -5.88
CA SER A 347 14.71 -22.19 -5.14
C SER A 347 15.46 -21.10 -5.94
N SER A 348 15.83 -21.39 -7.19
CA SER A 348 16.62 -20.50 -8.03
C SER A 348 15.92 -19.17 -8.33
N LEU A 349 16.71 -18.13 -8.62
CA LEU A 349 16.16 -16.83 -9.02
C LEU A 349 15.31 -16.93 -10.30
N ARG A 350 15.68 -17.84 -11.22
CA ARG A 350 14.91 -18.11 -12.44
C ARG A 350 13.53 -18.70 -12.13
N ALA A 351 13.44 -19.66 -11.22
CA ALA A 351 12.16 -20.22 -10.78
C ALA A 351 11.30 -19.15 -10.10
N ARG A 352 11.88 -18.27 -9.29
CA ARG A 352 11.18 -17.13 -8.67
C ARG A 352 10.65 -16.14 -9.70
N LEU A 353 11.46 -15.80 -10.70
CA LEU A 353 11.04 -14.93 -11.80
C LEU A 353 9.86 -15.55 -12.55
N GLN A 354 9.93 -16.83 -12.88
CA GLN A 354 8.86 -17.55 -13.57
C GLN A 354 7.58 -17.62 -12.73
N PHE A 355 7.71 -17.89 -11.43
CA PHE A 355 6.59 -17.85 -10.50
C PHE A 355 5.94 -16.46 -10.43
N LEU A 356 6.74 -15.40 -10.33
CA LEU A 356 6.22 -14.02 -10.33
C LEU A 356 5.53 -13.70 -11.64
N LYS A 357 6.12 -14.03 -12.79
CA LYS A 357 5.49 -13.86 -14.12
C LYS A 357 4.16 -14.59 -14.19
N ASN A 358 4.08 -15.83 -13.72
CA ASN A 358 2.84 -16.60 -13.66
C ASN A 358 1.82 -15.96 -12.72
N SER A 359 2.24 -15.52 -11.54
CA SER A 359 1.40 -14.82 -10.56
C SER A 359 0.88 -13.49 -11.10
N ILE A 360 1.70 -12.71 -11.80
CA ILE A 360 1.32 -11.44 -12.44
C ILE A 360 0.35 -11.70 -13.58
N ASN A 361 0.63 -12.68 -14.43
CA ASN A 361 -0.29 -13.05 -15.53
C ASN A 361 -1.64 -13.56 -15.00
N ARG A 362 -1.65 -14.27 -13.86
CA ARG A 362 -2.89 -14.63 -13.14
C ARG A 362 -3.61 -13.38 -12.62
N ARG A 363 -2.89 -12.47 -11.96
CA ARG A 363 -3.42 -11.18 -11.47
C ARG A 363 -4.03 -10.34 -12.60
N LYS A 364 -3.36 -10.23 -13.75
CA LYS A 364 -3.85 -9.51 -14.95
C LYS A 364 -5.14 -10.11 -15.51
N LYS A 365 -5.27 -11.43 -15.47
CA LYS A 365 -6.46 -12.18 -15.93
C LYS A 365 -7.58 -12.23 -14.88
N SER A 366 -7.29 -11.94 -13.62
CA SER A 366 -8.28 -11.94 -12.54
C SER A 366 -9.19 -10.71 -12.63
N PHE A 367 -10.44 -10.92 -13.02
CA PHE A 367 -11.50 -9.92 -12.93
C PHE A 367 -11.83 -9.57 -11.46
N VAL A 368 -11.56 -10.48 -10.52
CA VAL A 368 -11.73 -10.25 -9.07
C VAL A 368 -10.73 -9.21 -8.58
N MET A 369 -9.50 -9.18 -9.10
CA MET A 369 -8.55 -8.13 -8.74
C MET A 369 -9.04 -6.75 -9.22
N ARG A 370 -9.65 -6.65 -10.41
CA ARG A 370 -10.27 -5.39 -10.88
C ARG A 370 -11.46 -4.98 -10.02
N MET A 371 -12.33 -5.93 -9.64
CA MET A 371 -13.44 -5.67 -8.71
C MET A 371 -12.95 -5.28 -7.32
N SER A 372 -11.90 -5.96 -6.82
CA SER A 372 -11.23 -5.69 -5.56
C SER A 372 -10.53 -4.34 -5.57
N GLN A 373 -9.91 -3.94 -6.67
CA GLN A 373 -9.36 -2.60 -6.83
C GLN A 373 -10.48 -1.56 -6.71
N ILE A 374 -11.62 -1.73 -7.37
CA ILE A 374 -12.76 -0.79 -7.25
C ILE A 374 -13.38 -0.84 -5.84
N ALA A 375 -13.45 -2.03 -5.23
CA ALA A 375 -13.99 -2.23 -3.89
C ALA A 375 -13.04 -1.70 -2.79
N ASN A 376 -11.74 -1.67 -3.03
CA ASN A 376 -10.71 -1.18 -2.10
C ASN A 376 -10.13 0.17 -2.51
N ASP A 377 -10.62 0.78 -3.60
CA ASP A 377 -10.27 2.14 -4.01
C ASP A 377 -10.96 3.13 -3.08
N ASP A 378 -10.45 3.15 -1.85
CA ASP A 378 -10.87 4.07 -0.84
C ASP A 378 -10.42 5.50 -1.15
N LYS A 379 -9.60 5.76 -2.19
CA LYS A 379 -9.25 7.14 -2.59
C LYS A 379 -10.48 7.94 -3.05
N VAL A 380 -11.57 7.26 -3.47
CA VAL A 380 -12.84 7.89 -3.85
C VAL A 380 -13.71 8.23 -2.62
N SER A 381 -13.55 7.51 -1.50
CA SER A 381 -14.28 7.76 -0.24
C SER A 381 -13.46 8.49 0.83
N GLN A 382 -12.13 8.55 0.67
CA GLN A 382 -11.15 9.11 1.61
C GLN A 382 -10.59 10.46 1.16
N LEU A 383 -11.47 11.43 0.96
CA LEU A 383 -11.12 12.78 1.43
C LEU A 383 -11.77 13.02 2.79
N ASN A 384 -10.96 12.71 3.82
CA ASN A 384 -10.97 13.15 5.21
C ASN A 384 -12.17 12.84 6.13
N SER A 385 -12.04 11.76 6.93
CA SER A 385 -12.58 11.60 8.31
C SER A 385 -12.26 10.21 8.89
N ALA A 386 -12.18 9.16 8.06
CA ALA A 386 -11.81 7.81 8.50
C ALA A 386 -10.32 7.69 8.89
N GLN A 387 -9.43 8.41 8.22
CA GLN A 387 -8.02 8.54 8.62
C GLN A 387 -7.85 9.29 9.96
N GLN A 388 -8.86 10.06 10.42
CA GLN A 388 -8.86 10.69 11.75
C GLN A 388 -9.34 9.71 12.85
N ALA A 389 -10.19 8.73 12.52
CA ALA A 389 -10.78 7.80 13.48
C ALA A 389 -9.90 6.58 13.79
N ASP A 390 -9.19 6.02 12.81
CA ASP A 390 -8.24 4.92 13.05
C ASP A 390 -6.89 5.43 13.61
N TYR A 391 -6.57 6.70 13.37
CA TYR A 391 -5.46 7.39 14.01
C TYR A 391 -5.69 7.64 15.52
N LEU A 392 -6.95 7.73 15.95
CA LEU A 392 -7.34 7.89 17.36
C LEU A 392 -7.47 6.56 18.13
N ARG A 393 -7.31 5.41 17.48
CA ARG A 393 -7.55 4.08 18.08
C ARG A 393 -6.31 3.17 18.19
N ALA A 394 -5.13 3.63 17.76
CA ALA A 394 -3.86 2.87 17.86
C ALA A 394 -2.74 3.67 18.57
N VAL A 395 -3.07 4.32 19.69
CA VAL A 395 -2.17 5.26 20.37
C VAL A 395 -2.11 4.99 21.88
N ASP A 396 -1.71 3.78 22.28
CA ASP A 396 -1.27 3.54 23.66
C ASP A 396 0.13 2.89 23.70
N SER A 397 1.14 3.74 23.95
CA SER A 397 2.52 3.46 24.44
C SER A 397 3.38 2.44 23.65
N THR A 398 4.64 2.66 23.22
CA THR A 398 5.79 3.39 23.77
C THR A 398 6.86 3.64 22.68
N SER A 399 6.89 4.82 22.04
CA SER A 399 8.10 5.42 21.40
C SER A 399 7.73 6.67 20.58
N LYS A 400 8.24 7.85 20.98
CA LYS A 400 8.06 9.11 20.24
C LYS A 400 8.77 9.10 18.87
N ASN A 401 9.85 8.33 18.72
CA ASN A 401 10.62 8.23 17.48
C ASN A 401 9.91 7.38 16.41
N ALA A 402 9.24 6.30 16.84
CA ALA A 402 8.41 5.45 15.98
C ALA A 402 7.29 6.24 15.31
N ARG A 403 6.58 7.07 16.11
CA ARG A 403 5.53 7.96 15.59
C ARG A 403 6.06 9.01 14.62
N GLY A 404 7.27 9.55 14.85
CA GLY A 404 7.87 10.56 13.97
C GLY A 404 8.31 10.02 12.60
N LEU A 405 8.75 8.76 12.52
CA LEU A 405 9.13 8.08 11.28
C LEU A 405 7.92 7.56 10.51
N ALA A 406 6.97 6.91 11.20
CA ALA A 406 5.70 6.50 10.59
C ALA A 406 4.90 7.72 10.09
N ARG A 407 4.87 8.83 10.86
CA ARG A 407 4.33 10.10 10.37
C ARG A 407 5.10 10.57 9.13
N ARG A 408 6.43 10.56 9.07
CA ARG A 408 7.17 11.02 7.88
C ARG A 408 6.89 10.19 6.62
N ALA A 409 6.84 8.86 6.74
CA ALA A 409 6.49 7.97 5.62
C ALA A 409 5.06 8.19 5.11
N VAL A 410 4.11 8.44 6.02
CA VAL A 410 2.69 8.68 5.68
C VAL A 410 2.44 10.13 5.22
N THR A 411 3.12 11.12 5.81
CA THR A 411 2.91 12.56 5.52
C THR A 411 3.57 12.98 4.20
N GLN A 412 4.58 12.25 3.72
CA GLN A 412 5.23 12.54 2.43
C GLN A 412 4.50 11.95 1.21
N GLY A 413 3.45 11.14 1.39
CA GLY A 413 2.72 10.54 0.27
C GLY A 413 3.59 9.68 -0.65
N LEU A 414 4.68 9.09 -0.14
CA LEU A 414 5.63 8.33 -0.95
C LEU A 414 4.98 7.03 -1.45
N ASP A 415 4.80 6.93 -2.76
CA ASP A 415 4.45 5.68 -3.41
C ASP A 415 5.72 4.85 -3.63
N PHE A 416 6.04 3.98 -2.67
CA PHE A 416 7.20 3.08 -2.76
C PHE A 416 7.19 2.20 -4.01
N ASN A 417 6.00 1.86 -4.54
CA ASN A 417 5.91 1.11 -5.78
C ASN A 417 6.37 1.98 -6.94
N GLU A 418 5.88 3.21 -7.04
CA GLU A 418 6.27 4.13 -8.12
C GLU A 418 7.78 4.42 -8.09
N ILE A 419 8.35 4.68 -6.92
CA ILE A 419 9.78 4.94 -6.74
C ILE A 419 10.59 3.75 -7.24
N LEU A 420 10.32 2.53 -6.73
CA LEU A 420 11.08 1.35 -7.15
C LEU A 420 10.86 0.99 -8.62
N ARG A 421 9.64 1.13 -9.15
CA ARG A 421 9.38 0.91 -10.58
C ARG A 421 10.17 1.89 -11.45
N LYS A 422 10.25 3.17 -11.05
CA LYS A 422 11.04 4.19 -11.75
C LYS A 422 12.53 3.85 -11.72
N GLU A 423 13.06 3.46 -10.58
CA GLU A 423 14.47 3.05 -10.47
C GLU A 423 14.75 1.78 -11.28
N VAL A 424 13.88 0.78 -11.26
CA VAL A 424 14.02 -0.44 -12.07
C VAL A 424 13.98 -0.14 -13.57
N ARG A 425 13.10 0.76 -14.04
CA ARG A 425 13.11 1.23 -15.44
C ARG A 425 14.42 1.93 -15.78
N THR A 426 14.92 2.76 -14.87
CA THR A 426 16.17 3.50 -15.05
C THR A 426 17.36 2.54 -15.13
N MET A 427 17.41 1.53 -14.25
CA MET A 427 18.40 0.45 -14.33
C MET A 427 18.30 -0.31 -15.65
N ALA A 428 17.10 -0.73 -16.06
CA ALA A 428 16.91 -1.47 -17.30
C ALA A 428 17.38 -0.68 -18.53
N ALA A 429 17.14 0.64 -18.57
CA ALA A 429 17.61 1.52 -19.64
C ALA A 429 19.16 1.61 -19.70
N HIS A 430 19.84 1.44 -18.57
CA HIS A 430 21.30 1.59 -18.46
C HIS A 430 22.04 0.26 -18.23
N ILE A 431 21.35 -0.88 -18.27
CA ILE A 431 21.93 -2.20 -17.95
C ILE A 431 23.14 -2.57 -18.81
N ASN A 432 23.24 -1.99 -20.01
CA ASN A 432 24.38 -2.14 -20.90
C ASN A 432 25.71 -1.65 -20.28
N GLU A 433 25.67 -0.74 -19.30
CA GLU A 433 26.85 -0.31 -18.53
C GLU A 433 27.47 -1.44 -17.70
N LEU A 434 26.80 -2.59 -17.55
CA LEU A 434 27.29 -3.76 -16.81
C LEU A 434 27.48 -5.00 -17.70
N LYS A 435 27.34 -4.87 -19.03
CA LYS A 435 27.28 -6.01 -19.96
C LYS A 435 28.59 -6.78 -20.07
N ASP A 436 29.72 -6.10 -19.91
CA ASP A 436 31.08 -6.63 -20.02
C ASP A 436 31.65 -7.15 -18.70
N ILE A 437 30.88 -7.09 -17.61
CA ILE A 437 31.28 -7.65 -16.31
C ILE A 437 31.00 -9.16 -16.34
N ASP A 438 32.07 -9.93 -16.18
CA ASP A 438 32.00 -11.36 -15.87
C ASP A 438 31.76 -11.54 -14.37
N ASP A 439 30.68 -12.22 -14.01
CA ASP A 439 30.26 -12.50 -12.64
C ASP A 439 30.48 -13.95 -12.19
N ASN A 440 31.25 -14.75 -12.94
CA ASN A 440 31.53 -16.15 -12.59
C ASN A 440 32.27 -16.32 -11.25
N ASP A 441 33.16 -15.38 -10.91
CA ASP A 441 33.94 -15.40 -9.67
C ASP A 441 33.28 -14.57 -8.54
N HIS A 442 32.08 -14.04 -8.77
CA HIS A 442 31.35 -13.27 -7.77
C HIS A 442 30.73 -14.17 -6.68
N LEU A 443 30.41 -13.57 -5.53
CA LEU A 443 29.71 -14.17 -4.42
C LEU A 443 28.32 -14.58 -4.88
N VAL A 444 28.04 -15.86 -4.68
CA VAL A 444 26.78 -16.49 -4.99
C VAL A 444 25.99 -16.67 -3.71
N SER A 445 24.71 -16.31 -3.74
CA SER A 445 23.84 -16.58 -2.60
C SER A 445 23.60 -18.09 -2.43
N PHE A 446 23.78 -18.61 -1.22
CA PHE A 446 23.68 -20.04 -0.94
C PHE A 446 22.31 -20.65 -1.31
N PHE A 447 21.21 -19.90 -1.26
CA PHE A 447 19.87 -20.45 -1.49
C PHE A 447 19.35 -20.23 -2.91
N SER A 448 19.52 -19.03 -3.47
CA SER A 448 19.12 -18.74 -4.86
C SER A 448 20.15 -19.19 -5.90
N GLN A 449 21.39 -19.48 -5.49
CA GLN A 449 22.50 -19.85 -6.37
C GLN A 449 22.74 -18.81 -7.47
N ASP A 450 22.57 -17.53 -7.13
CA ASP A 450 22.71 -16.41 -8.05
C ASP A 450 23.51 -15.25 -7.43
N THR A 451 24.11 -14.41 -8.26
CA THR A 451 24.96 -13.27 -7.89
C THR A 451 24.13 -11.99 -7.72
N THR A 452 24.76 -10.92 -7.22
CA THR A 452 24.15 -9.58 -7.22
C THR A 452 23.87 -9.09 -8.65
N LEU A 453 24.76 -9.38 -9.61
CA LEU A 453 24.57 -8.96 -11.00
C LEU A 453 23.43 -9.74 -11.67
N GLY A 454 23.32 -11.05 -11.41
CA GLY A 454 22.20 -11.86 -11.85
C GLY A 454 20.86 -11.37 -11.28
N GLY A 455 20.86 -10.96 -10.01
CA GLY A 455 19.76 -10.23 -9.35
C GLY A 455 19.29 -8.98 -10.11
N ILE A 456 20.24 -8.08 -10.42
CA ILE A 456 19.99 -6.86 -11.19
C ILE A 456 19.42 -7.19 -12.58
N ARG A 457 20.02 -8.17 -13.28
CA ARG A 457 19.56 -8.62 -14.61
C ARG A 457 18.12 -9.16 -14.54
N ALA A 458 17.79 -9.97 -13.53
CA ALA A 458 16.46 -10.54 -13.35
C ALA A 458 15.39 -9.47 -13.05
N VAL A 459 15.69 -8.48 -12.22
CA VAL A 459 14.78 -7.35 -11.96
C VAL A 459 14.59 -6.49 -13.20
N CYS A 460 15.66 -6.18 -13.93
CA CYS A 460 15.57 -5.40 -15.17
C CYS A 460 14.75 -6.13 -16.24
N GLN A 461 14.78 -7.46 -16.27
CA GLN A 461 13.95 -8.25 -17.18
C GLN A 461 12.44 -8.01 -16.96
N LEU A 462 11.98 -7.75 -15.74
CA LEU A 462 10.58 -7.41 -15.47
C LEU A 462 10.14 -6.10 -16.14
N ALA A 463 11.07 -5.15 -16.31
CA ALA A 463 10.81 -3.91 -17.03
C ALA A 463 10.73 -4.16 -18.55
N THR A 464 11.65 -4.97 -19.09
CA THR A 464 11.69 -5.33 -20.51
C THR A 464 10.45 -6.12 -20.94
N ASP A 465 9.90 -6.95 -20.05
CA ASP A 465 8.70 -7.76 -20.32
C ASP A 465 7.37 -7.01 -20.11
N GLU A 466 7.40 -5.69 -19.88
CA GLU A 466 6.22 -4.85 -19.62
C GLU A 466 5.33 -5.37 -18.46
N MET A 467 5.94 -6.02 -17.47
CA MET A 467 5.24 -6.57 -16.31
C MET A 467 5.35 -5.68 -15.07
N LEU A 468 6.31 -4.75 -15.06
CA LEU A 468 6.70 -3.97 -13.90
C LEU A 468 5.56 -3.14 -13.26
N ASP A 469 4.60 -2.66 -14.05
CA ASP A 469 3.45 -1.88 -13.54
C ASP A 469 2.51 -2.69 -12.64
N ASP A 470 2.57 -4.01 -12.73
CA ASP A 470 1.75 -4.94 -11.95
C ASP A 470 2.52 -5.55 -10.76
N VAL A 471 3.80 -5.19 -10.62
CA VAL A 471 4.70 -5.65 -9.56
C VAL A 471 4.70 -4.64 -8.42
N ASN A 472 4.51 -5.10 -7.18
CA ASN A 472 4.61 -4.23 -6.00
C ASN A 472 6.07 -4.16 -5.48
N ALA A 473 6.35 -3.21 -4.59
CA ALA A 473 7.68 -3.00 -4.03
C ALA A 473 8.26 -4.27 -3.36
N ASN A 474 7.43 -5.05 -2.67
CA ASN A 474 7.87 -6.29 -2.01
C ASN A 474 8.23 -7.39 -3.02
N ASP A 475 7.52 -7.49 -4.15
CA ASP A 475 7.86 -8.38 -5.26
C ASP A 475 9.22 -7.95 -5.88
N ILE A 476 9.47 -6.65 -6.09
CA ILE A 476 10.76 -6.12 -6.61
C ILE A 476 11.92 -6.46 -5.66
N LEU A 477 11.76 -6.21 -4.37
CA LEU A 477 12.81 -6.46 -3.37
C LEU A 477 13.13 -7.95 -3.20
N ARG A 478 12.16 -8.83 -3.46
CA ARG A 478 12.38 -10.28 -3.54
C ARG A 478 13.12 -10.72 -4.80
N MET A 479 13.35 -9.83 -5.77
CA MET A 479 14.05 -10.18 -7.01
C MET A 479 15.46 -9.58 -7.13
N VAL A 480 15.76 -8.46 -6.46
CA VAL A 480 17.04 -7.74 -6.66
C VAL A 480 18.29 -8.52 -6.26
N ASN A 481 18.14 -9.54 -5.39
CA ASN A 481 19.18 -10.49 -4.98
C ASN A 481 20.56 -9.87 -4.67
N ILE A 482 20.61 -8.77 -3.91
CA ILE A 482 21.90 -8.22 -3.46
C ILE A 482 22.51 -9.17 -2.42
N VAL A 483 23.62 -9.81 -2.79
CA VAL A 483 24.33 -10.80 -1.98
C VAL A 483 25.19 -10.11 -0.93
N GLY A 484 25.27 -10.72 0.25
CA GLY A 484 26.07 -10.22 1.35
C GLY A 484 26.33 -11.28 2.41
N VAL A 485 26.88 -10.86 3.53
CA VAL A 485 27.17 -11.74 4.67
C VAL A 485 25.92 -11.83 5.54
N ALA A 486 25.47 -13.06 5.83
CA ALA A 486 24.38 -13.29 6.75
C ALA A 486 24.74 -12.82 8.17
N CYS A 487 23.79 -12.24 8.89
CA CYS A 487 24.02 -11.79 10.25
C CYS A 487 22.79 -11.93 11.15
N SER A 488 23.06 -11.90 12.45
CA SER A 488 22.06 -11.67 13.49
C SER A 488 22.23 -10.26 14.05
N GLY A 489 21.15 -9.51 14.04
CA GLY A 489 21.03 -8.20 14.68
C GLY A 489 19.62 -8.00 15.22
N PRO A 490 19.42 -7.00 16.10
CA PRO A 490 18.13 -6.69 16.67
C PRO A 490 17.16 -6.29 15.57
N ILE A 491 15.98 -6.94 15.56
CA ILE A 491 14.83 -6.52 14.77
C ILE A 491 13.96 -5.70 15.71
N GLY A 492 13.69 -4.46 15.35
CA GLY A 492 12.73 -3.61 16.07
C GLY A 492 11.81 -2.93 15.09
N GLU A 493 10.72 -2.35 15.59
CA GLU A 493 9.76 -1.65 14.74
C GLU A 493 10.41 -0.44 14.04
N PHE A 494 11.41 0.21 14.69
CA PHE A 494 12.10 1.40 14.15
C PHE A 494 13.55 1.57 14.66
N PRO A 495 14.49 0.62 14.46
CA PRO A 495 15.88 0.85 14.78
C PRO A 495 16.43 2.00 13.90
N ASP A 496 16.95 3.03 14.58
CA ASP A 496 17.72 4.09 13.94
C ASP A 496 18.98 3.47 13.32
N PRO A 497 19.18 3.59 11.99
CA PRO A 497 20.30 2.94 11.33
C PRO A 497 21.66 3.36 11.89
N MET A 498 21.79 4.59 12.39
CA MET A 498 23.04 5.09 12.99
C MET A 498 23.42 4.30 14.27
N THR A 499 22.42 3.79 14.98
CA THR A 499 22.59 3.11 16.28
C THR A 499 22.43 1.60 16.20
N TRP A 500 21.99 1.07 15.06
CA TRP A 500 21.87 -0.36 14.85
C TRP A 500 23.25 -1.03 14.88
N ARG A 501 23.33 -2.19 15.52
CA ARG A 501 24.56 -2.97 15.69
C ARG A 501 24.28 -4.42 15.37
N VAL A 502 25.26 -5.08 14.77
CA VAL A 502 25.20 -6.51 14.48
C VAL A 502 25.62 -7.26 15.75
N ASN A 503 24.81 -8.23 16.15
CA ASN A 503 25.14 -9.11 17.29
C ASN A 503 26.19 -10.15 16.86
N GLU A 504 26.01 -10.73 15.68
CA GLU A 504 26.88 -11.79 15.17
C GLU A 504 26.92 -11.78 13.63
N LEU A 505 28.11 -11.96 13.05
CA LEU A 505 28.32 -12.17 11.62
C LEU A 505 28.56 -13.65 11.31
N TYR A 506 27.86 -14.18 10.32
CA TYR A 506 28.01 -15.57 9.88
C TYR A 506 28.95 -15.63 8.67
N LEU A 507 30.24 -15.47 8.93
CA LEU A 507 31.24 -15.47 7.87
C LEU A 507 31.25 -16.78 7.07
N GLY A 508 31.42 -16.66 5.75
CA GLY A 508 31.34 -17.80 4.83
C GLY A 508 29.90 -18.23 4.48
N CYS A 509 28.88 -17.67 5.16
CA CYS A 509 27.48 -17.80 4.78
C CYS A 509 27.05 -16.57 3.98
N TYR A 510 27.19 -16.66 2.66
CA TYR A 510 26.74 -15.62 1.73
C TYR A 510 25.30 -15.88 1.32
N VAL A 511 24.44 -14.91 1.59
CA VAL A 511 23.01 -14.97 1.25
C VAL A 511 22.55 -13.61 0.77
N SER A 512 21.41 -13.55 0.07
CA SER A 512 20.73 -12.30 -0.20
C SER A 512 19.58 -12.08 0.78
N LEU A 513 19.22 -10.82 1.02
CA LEU A 513 18.04 -10.53 1.82
C LEU A 513 16.76 -11.00 1.14
N SER A 514 16.73 -11.06 -0.20
CA SER A 514 15.64 -11.67 -0.97
C SER A 514 15.39 -13.12 -0.54
N ASP A 515 16.44 -13.90 -0.31
CA ASP A 515 16.33 -15.29 0.13
C ASP A 515 15.72 -15.38 1.53
N VAL A 516 16.16 -14.51 2.45
CA VAL A 516 15.61 -14.41 3.80
C VAL A 516 14.11 -14.08 3.76
N LEU A 517 13.71 -13.11 2.95
CA LEU A 517 12.30 -12.71 2.80
C LEU A 517 11.45 -13.82 2.16
N THR A 518 11.99 -14.48 1.14
CA THR A 518 11.30 -15.56 0.41
C THR A 518 11.09 -16.76 1.32
N ALA A 519 12.12 -17.19 2.05
CA ALA A 519 12.04 -18.29 2.99
C ALA A 519 11.07 -18.01 4.14
N PHE A 520 11.06 -16.78 4.66
CA PHE A 520 10.11 -16.36 5.69
C PHE A 520 8.66 -16.48 5.22
N MET A 521 8.37 -16.09 3.97
CA MET A 521 7.03 -16.25 3.40
C MET A 521 6.65 -17.72 3.17
N GLN A 522 7.55 -18.50 2.58
CA GLN A 522 7.31 -19.92 2.27
C GLN A 522 7.04 -20.75 3.52
N SER A 523 7.78 -20.47 4.60
CA SER A 523 7.69 -21.19 5.87
C SER A 523 6.59 -20.67 6.81
N LYS A 524 5.75 -19.73 6.35
CA LYS A 524 4.71 -19.07 7.16
C LYS A 524 5.28 -18.40 8.42
N GLY A 525 6.41 -17.74 8.29
CA GLY A 525 7.02 -16.90 9.32
C GLY A 525 8.18 -17.52 10.08
N GLN A 526 8.71 -18.67 9.66
CA GLN A 526 9.95 -19.19 10.25
C GLN A 526 11.16 -18.47 9.64
N PRO A 527 12.14 -18.08 10.47
CA PRO A 527 13.32 -17.41 9.96
C PRO A 527 14.25 -18.39 9.23
N LEU A 528 14.99 -17.87 8.25
CA LEU A 528 16.02 -18.63 7.55
C LEU A 528 17.19 -18.92 8.51
N GLN A 529 17.79 -20.11 8.40
CA GLN A 529 18.91 -20.52 9.23
C GLN A 529 20.18 -20.69 8.38
N THR A 530 21.34 -20.44 9.00
CA THR A 530 22.63 -20.71 8.38
C THR A 530 22.80 -22.20 8.08
N PRO A 531 23.40 -22.57 6.94
CA PRO A 531 23.82 -23.94 6.70
C PRO A 531 24.77 -24.43 7.81
N ALA A 532 24.68 -25.71 8.18
CA ALA A 532 25.48 -26.41 9.17
C ALA A 532 25.38 -25.95 10.65
N THR A 533 25.26 -24.65 10.95
CA THR A 533 25.23 -24.15 12.34
C THR A 533 23.82 -23.90 12.88
N ASN A 534 22.80 -23.92 12.02
CA ASN A 534 21.38 -23.68 12.35
C ASN A 534 21.12 -22.37 13.12
N LYS A 535 22.04 -21.40 13.02
CA LYS A 535 21.85 -20.07 13.62
C LYS A 535 20.87 -19.26 12.79
N THR A 536 20.05 -18.48 13.47
CA THR A 536 19.00 -17.68 12.84
C THR A 536 19.59 -16.49 12.09
N ILE A 537 19.29 -16.38 10.80
CA ILE A 537 19.66 -15.23 9.97
C ILE A 537 18.53 -14.19 10.08
N THR A 538 18.82 -13.04 10.68
CA THR A 538 17.84 -11.95 10.78
C THR A 538 18.02 -10.90 9.70
N ASN A 539 19.26 -10.63 9.29
CA ASN A 539 19.59 -9.62 8.29
C ASN A 539 20.82 -10.05 7.44
N VAL A 540 21.15 -9.24 6.45
CA VAL A 540 22.29 -9.45 5.53
C VAL A 540 23.03 -8.13 5.37
N ILE A 541 24.36 -8.17 5.50
CA ILE A 541 25.23 -7.02 5.23
C ILE A 541 25.70 -7.09 3.77
N PRO A 542 25.27 -6.17 2.88
CA PRO A 542 25.63 -6.24 1.46
C PRO A 542 27.14 -6.23 1.23
N ILE A 543 27.61 -7.06 0.28
CA ILE A 543 28.97 -7.00 -0.27
C ILE A 543 28.85 -6.73 -1.78
N ILE A 544 29.60 -5.73 -2.26
CA ILE A 544 29.66 -5.39 -3.68
C ILE A 544 31.08 -5.63 -4.17
N GLU A 545 31.24 -6.65 -4.99
CA GLU A 545 32.57 -7.14 -5.41
C GLU A 545 33.16 -6.34 -6.56
N ASN A 546 32.30 -5.77 -7.40
CA ASN A 546 32.70 -4.94 -8.52
C ASN A 546 32.23 -3.50 -8.31
N GLU A 547 33.18 -2.56 -8.30
CA GLU A 547 32.91 -1.13 -8.09
C GLU A 547 31.85 -0.59 -9.06
N ARG A 548 31.86 -1.03 -10.33
CA ARG A 548 30.89 -0.58 -11.33
C ARG A 548 29.46 -0.97 -10.95
N ILE A 549 29.26 -2.14 -10.34
CA ILE A 549 27.93 -2.56 -9.86
C ILE A 549 27.46 -1.63 -8.75
N GLY A 550 28.33 -1.30 -7.80
CA GLY A 550 27.96 -0.42 -6.69
C GLY A 550 27.71 1.02 -7.13
N LEU A 551 28.54 1.55 -8.02
CA LEU A 551 28.33 2.86 -8.63
C LEU A 551 27.04 2.90 -9.46
N PHE A 552 26.72 1.83 -10.18
CA PHE A 552 25.48 1.68 -10.94
C PHE A 552 24.25 1.72 -10.01
N LEU A 553 24.25 0.92 -8.93
CA LEU A 553 23.17 0.93 -7.94
C LEU A 553 23.02 2.30 -7.29
N ARG A 554 24.13 2.95 -6.90
CA ARG A 554 24.09 4.30 -6.30
C ARG A 554 23.53 5.35 -7.26
N LYS A 555 23.80 5.22 -8.57
CA LYS A 555 23.39 6.18 -9.60
C LYS A 555 21.93 5.98 -10.04
N TYR A 556 21.47 4.73 -10.17
CA TYR A 556 20.19 4.41 -10.81
C TYR A 556 19.16 3.74 -9.89
N ALA A 557 19.56 3.26 -8.72
CA ALA A 557 18.73 2.47 -7.81
C ALA A 557 19.08 2.70 -6.33
N SER A 558 19.25 3.98 -5.95
CA SER A 558 19.62 4.36 -4.59
C SER A 558 18.55 3.94 -3.57
N ALA A 559 17.27 4.17 -3.86
CA ALA A 559 16.17 3.83 -2.96
C ALA A 559 16.01 2.31 -2.83
N LEU A 560 16.24 1.55 -3.90
CA LEU A 560 16.22 0.08 -3.88
C LEU A 560 17.23 -0.52 -2.89
N LEU A 561 18.46 0.03 -2.84
CA LEU A 561 19.47 -0.37 -1.86
C LEU A 561 19.05 0.01 -0.43
N GLU A 562 18.54 1.23 -0.24
CA GLU A 562 18.06 1.73 1.05
C GLU A 562 16.89 0.89 1.59
N TYR A 563 15.93 0.55 0.73
CA TYR A 563 14.74 -0.23 1.08
C TYR A 563 15.08 -1.69 1.37
N THR A 564 16.03 -2.26 0.62
CA THR A 564 16.57 -3.59 0.91
C THR A 564 17.19 -3.58 2.30
N CYS A 565 18.06 -2.63 2.63
CA CYS A 565 18.66 -2.59 3.96
C CYS A 565 17.61 -2.28 5.05
N SER A 566 16.61 -1.44 4.76
CA SER A 566 15.54 -1.11 5.71
C SER A 566 14.68 -2.31 6.07
N ILE A 567 14.25 -3.12 5.10
CA ILE A 567 13.39 -4.27 5.39
C ILE A 567 14.14 -5.33 6.21
N GLY A 568 15.46 -5.44 6.04
CA GLY A 568 16.32 -6.30 6.84
C GLY A 568 16.41 -5.85 8.31
N MET A 569 16.50 -4.54 8.54
CA MET A 569 16.59 -3.96 9.89
C MET A 569 15.25 -3.86 10.62
N ARG A 570 14.17 -3.51 9.90
CA ARG A 570 12.89 -3.05 10.48
C ARG A 570 11.70 -3.92 10.14
N ARG A 571 11.85 -4.87 9.22
CA ARG A 571 10.73 -5.61 8.57
C ARG A 571 9.67 -4.70 7.92
N LEU A 572 9.99 -3.42 7.74
CA LEU A 572 9.13 -2.39 7.16
C LEU A 572 9.94 -1.62 6.10
N LEU A 573 9.25 -1.26 5.01
CA LEU A 573 9.77 -0.30 4.04
C LEU A 573 9.71 1.11 4.64
N ALA A 574 10.88 1.70 4.84
CA ALA A 574 11.00 3.07 5.31
C ALA A 574 12.12 3.75 4.51
N ASP A 575 11.82 4.94 4.02
CA ASP A 575 12.81 5.80 3.38
C ASP A 575 13.57 6.57 4.46
N VAL A 576 14.59 5.92 5.01
CA VAL A 576 15.53 6.54 5.95
C VAL A 576 16.87 6.67 5.24
N PRO A 577 17.34 7.90 4.97
CA PRO A 577 18.60 8.12 4.27
C PRO A 577 19.77 7.38 4.92
N MET A 578 20.67 6.86 4.09
CA MET A 578 21.90 6.17 4.50
C MET A 578 21.67 4.88 5.31
N THR A 579 20.48 4.30 5.34
CA THR A 579 20.24 2.97 5.92
C THR A 579 21.20 1.93 5.34
N GLY A 580 21.43 1.93 4.02
CA GLY A 580 22.36 1.03 3.37
C GLY A 580 23.81 1.24 3.82
N GLY A 581 24.26 2.49 3.83
CA GLY A 581 25.60 2.85 4.32
C GLY A 581 25.82 2.45 5.78
N TYR A 582 24.84 2.70 6.66
CA TYR A 582 24.93 2.35 8.08
C TYR A 582 24.79 0.84 8.34
N THR A 583 24.08 0.09 7.50
CA THR A 583 24.04 -1.37 7.58
C THR A 583 25.43 -1.96 7.33
N ILE A 584 26.11 -1.50 6.27
CA ILE A 584 27.49 -1.90 5.96
C ILE A 584 28.43 -1.44 7.09
N CYS A 585 28.28 -0.20 7.57
CA CYS A 585 29.03 0.34 8.70
C CYS A 585 28.94 -0.54 9.95
N ALA A 586 27.75 -1.06 10.26
CA ALA A 586 27.54 -1.93 11.42
C ALA A 586 28.27 -3.28 11.25
N GLY A 587 28.32 -3.81 10.03
CA GLY A 587 29.14 -4.99 9.70
C GLY A 587 30.64 -4.73 9.82
N VAL A 588 31.12 -3.59 9.30
CA VAL A 588 32.52 -3.15 9.46
C VAL A 588 32.87 -3.05 10.95
N TRP A 589 32.04 -2.37 11.73
CA TRP A 589 32.27 -2.21 13.17
C TRP A 589 32.32 -3.55 13.90
N LYS A 590 31.40 -4.48 13.58
CA LYS A 590 31.40 -5.81 14.18
C LYS A 590 32.68 -6.60 13.84
N LEU A 591 33.18 -6.48 12.62
CA LEU A 591 34.45 -7.10 12.26
C LEU A 591 35.65 -6.50 12.98
N VAL A 592 35.64 -5.22 13.37
CA VAL A 592 36.72 -4.64 14.19
C VAL A 592 36.78 -5.34 15.55
N GLU A 593 35.62 -5.63 16.15
CA GLU A 593 35.53 -6.39 17.40
C GLU A 593 36.04 -7.82 17.21
N ASP A 594 35.54 -8.52 16.19
CA ASP A 594 35.84 -9.94 16.00
C ASP A 594 37.29 -10.18 15.52
N LEU A 595 37.87 -9.27 14.73
CA LEU A 595 39.27 -9.34 14.29
C LEU A 595 40.27 -9.20 15.43
N ASN A 596 39.86 -8.61 16.56
CA ASN A 596 40.69 -8.59 17.75
C ASN A 596 40.96 -10.00 18.29
N GLU A 597 40.01 -10.92 18.13
CA GLU A 597 40.09 -12.30 18.63
C GLU A 597 40.44 -13.31 17.54
N ASN A 598 39.90 -13.14 16.32
CA ASN A 598 40.06 -14.08 15.22
C ASN A 598 40.52 -13.39 13.94
N LYS A 599 41.73 -13.74 13.49
CA LYS A 599 42.37 -13.15 12.30
C LYS A 599 42.56 -14.14 11.16
N SER A 600 41.65 -15.10 11.04
CA SER A 600 41.65 -16.01 9.90
C SER A 600 41.47 -15.26 8.58
N GLU A 601 41.91 -15.88 7.48
CA GLU A 601 41.82 -15.32 6.13
C GLU A 601 40.40 -14.86 5.76
N LEU A 602 39.38 -15.60 6.20
CA LEU A 602 37.99 -15.28 5.93
C LEU A 602 37.56 -13.96 6.57
N TYR A 603 37.97 -13.69 7.82
CA TYR A 603 37.69 -12.40 8.49
C TYR A 603 38.37 -11.24 7.77
N LEU A 604 39.64 -11.42 7.40
CA LEU A 604 40.44 -10.41 6.71
C LEU A 604 39.85 -10.07 5.34
N LYS A 605 39.51 -11.09 4.53
CA LYS A 605 38.90 -10.91 3.21
C LYS A 605 37.53 -10.23 3.32
N THR A 606 36.70 -10.64 4.28
CA THR A 606 35.38 -10.01 4.49
C THR A 606 35.53 -8.55 4.92
N PHE A 607 36.49 -8.24 5.79
CA PHE A 607 36.75 -6.86 6.23
C PHE A 607 37.19 -5.96 5.07
N ASP A 608 38.13 -6.43 4.25
CA ASP A 608 38.55 -5.73 3.03
C ASP A 608 37.37 -5.46 2.08
N GLN A 609 36.55 -6.47 1.82
CA GLN A 609 35.37 -6.36 0.97
C GLN A 609 34.32 -5.38 1.53
N LEU A 610 34.06 -5.39 2.84
CA LEU A 610 33.11 -4.47 3.46
C LEU A 610 33.61 -3.03 3.49
N ILE A 611 34.91 -2.79 3.70
CA ILE A 611 35.49 -1.44 3.62
C ILE A 611 35.35 -0.88 2.20
N LYS A 612 35.68 -1.67 1.17
CA LYS A 612 35.50 -1.28 -0.24
C LYS A 612 34.02 -1.03 -0.57
N THR A 613 33.13 -1.91 -0.14
CA THR A 613 31.69 -1.75 -0.33
C THR A 613 31.17 -0.49 0.36
N TYR A 614 31.61 -0.21 1.58
CA TYR A 614 31.25 0.97 2.35
C TYR A 614 31.71 2.26 1.65
N GLU A 615 32.95 2.30 1.14
CA GLU A 615 33.49 3.43 0.39
C GLU A 615 32.63 3.75 -0.85
N ILE A 616 32.20 2.71 -1.59
CA ILE A 616 31.35 2.86 -2.78
C ILE A 616 29.95 3.38 -2.42
N VAL A 617 29.28 2.76 -1.44
CA VAL A 617 27.89 3.08 -1.09
C VAL A 617 27.79 4.47 -0.46
N VAL A 618 28.71 4.83 0.44
CA VAL A 618 28.71 6.11 1.14
C VAL A 618 29.20 7.26 0.25
N GLY A 619 30.19 7.00 -0.62
CA GLY A 619 30.79 8.00 -1.49
C GLY A 619 31.23 9.26 -0.74
N ASN A 620 30.63 10.40 -1.08
CA ASN A 620 31.00 11.71 -0.53
C ASN A 620 30.14 12.20 0.63
N TYR A 621 29.22 11.37 1.15
CA TYR A 621 28.27 11.80 2.17
C TYR A 621 28.94 12.43 3.41
N PHE A 622 30.00 11.82 3.95
CA PHE A 622 30.74 12.34 5.12
C PHE A 622 31.88 13.31 4.77
N GLN A 623 31.96 13.83 3.55
CA GLN A 623 33.01 14.79 3.18
C GLN A 623 32.92 16.10 3.98
N HIS A 624 31.73 16.44 4.47
CA HIS A 624 31.49 17.59 5.35
C HIS A 624 32.22 17.49 6.70
N VAL A 625 32.70 16.30 7.11
CA VAL A 625 33.46 16.10 8.35
C VAL A 625 34.94 16.46 8.18
N MET A 626 35.48 16.28 6.98
CA MET A 626 36.91 16.48 6.69
C MET A 626 37.46 17.88 7.08
N PRO A 627 36.73 18.99 6.91
CA PRO A 627 37.21 20.32 7.32
C PRO A 627 37.45 20.48 8.82
N TYR A 628 36.82 19.64 9.66
CA TYR A 628 37.05 19.62 11.11
C TYR A 628 38.27 18.78 11.48
N ILE A 629 38.65 17.82 10.64
CA ILE A 629 39.79 16.94 10.87
C ILE A 629 41.07 17.55 10.30
N LYS A 630 41.54 18.58 11.00
CA LYS A 630 42.76 19.33 10.68
C LYS A 630 43.56 19.58 11.95
N GLU A 631 44.69 20.26 11.82
CA GLU A 631 45.38 20.82 12.97
C GLU A 631 44.45 21.82 13.70
N GLN A 632 44.32 21.66 15.00
CA GLN A 632 43.50 22.50 15.89
C GLN A 632 44.38 23.02 17.03
N ASP A 633 43.89 23.99 17.80
CA ASP A 633 44.62 24.53 18.95
C ASP A 633 44.85 23.43 20.00
N ASP A 634 46.13 23.13 20.27
CA ASP A 634 46.55 22.13 21.24
C ASP A 634 46.14 22.44 22.68
N ARG A 635 45.73 23.67 22.97
CA ARG A 635 45.20 24.08 24.28
C ARG A 635 43.73 23.67 24.48
N LEU A 636 43.03 23.30 23.42
CA LEU A 636 41.62 22.95 23.44
C LEU A 636 41.42 21.45 23.19
N SER A 637 40.28 20.93 23.64
CA SER A 637 39.86 19.59 23.26
C SER A 637 39.64 19.50 21.76
N TYR A 638 40.14 18.43 21.13
CA TYR A 638 40.02 18.23 19.70
C TYR A 638 38.55 18.09 19.30
N TYR A 639 38.07 18.91 18.38
CA TYR A 639 36.67 18.95 17.99
C TYR A 639 36.41 18.13 16.73
N ILE A 640 35.60 17.07 16.88
CA ILE A 640 35.19 16.17 15.77
C ILE A 640 33.78 16.48 15.23
N ALA A 641 33.28 17.70 15.45
CA ALA A 641 31.93 18.10 15.03
C ALA A 641 30.80 17.19 15.54
N ASN A 642 30.95 16.63 16.76
CA ASN A 642 30.00 15.71 17.37
C ASN A 642 29.70 14.48 16.49
N ASN A 643 30.67 14.01 15.70
CA ASN A 643 30.55 12.79 14.92
C ASN A 643 30.96 11.58 15.75
N GLY A 644 30.09 10.57 15.80
CA GLY A 644 30.40 9.28 16.44
C GLY A 644 31.22 8.36 15.55
N THR A 645 31.60 7.20 16.09
CA THR A 645 32.50 6.23 15.47
C THR A 645 32.02 5.81 14.09
N THR A 646 30.71 5.57 13.94
CA THR A 646 30.10 5.18 12.67
C THR A 646 30.22 6.25 11.58
N ASN A 647 30.20 7.53 11.95
CA ASN A 647 30.38 8.64 11.01
C ASN A 647 31.85 8.92 10.70
N MET A 648 32.77 8.47 11.57
CA MET A 648 34.22 8.69 11.44
C MET A 648 34.92 7.62 10.58
N ILE A 649 34.29 6.47 10.30
CA ILE A 649 34.86 5.42 9.44
C ILE A 649 35.24 5.97 8.05
N SER A 650 34.30 6.65 7.37
CA SER A 650 34.55 7.21 6.03
C SER A 650 35.65 8.29 6.04
N PRO A 651 35.64 9.25 6.98
CA PRO A 651 36.78 10.16 7.17
C PRO A 651 38.13 9.47 7.39
N PHE A 652 38.20 8.40 8.20
CA PHE A 652 39.46 7.65 8.36
C PHE A 652 39.94 7.02 7.05
N ILE A 653 39.04 6.42 6.26
CA ILE A 653 39.38 5.89 4.93
C ILE A 653 39.97 7.01 4.06
N LYS A 654 39.33 8.18 4.03
CA LYS A 654 39.79 9.34 3.25
C LYS A 654 41.15 9.86 3.72
N LEU A 655 41.40 9.95 5.03
CA LEU A 655 42.68 10.38 5.58
C LEU A 655 43.84 9.50 5.09
N TYR A 656 43.67 8.18 5.15
CA TYR A 656 44.69 7.25 4.68
C TYR A 656 44.84 7.27 3.15
N ARG A 657 43.76 7.50 2.40
CA ARG A 657 43.80 7.66 0.93
C ARG A 657 44.51 8.95 0.49
N GLU A 658 44.28 10.06 1.18
CA GLU A 658 44.96 11.35 0.92
C GLU A 658 46.46 11.27 1.24
N ASN A 659 46.86 10.33 2.12
CA ASN A 659 48.24 10.12 2.56
C ASN A 659 48.93 11.40 3.05
N ASP A 660 48.16 12.30 3.69
CA ASP A 660 48.66 13.53 4.28
C ASP A 660 49.21 13.23 5.68
N SER A 661 50.54 13.15 5.79
CA SER A 661 51.22 12.81 7.04
C SER A 661 50.83 13.72 8.20
N LYS A 662 50.59 15.02 7.96
CA LYS A 662 50.21 15.97 9.01
C LYS A 662 48.84 15.67 9.60
N LYS A 663 47.89 15.23 8.78
CA LYS A 663 46.56 14.83 9.26
C LYS A 663 46.58 13.46 9.92
N ILE A 664 47.37 12.52 9.41
CA ILE A 664 47.54 11.19 9.99
C ILE A 664 48.17 11.30 11.40
N GLU A 665 49.09 12.23 11.62
CA GLU A 665 49.65 12.53 12.95
C GLU A 665 48.59 13.00 13.98
N GLN A 666 47.45 13.52 13.54
CA GLN A 666 46.36 13.92 14.44
C GLN A 666 45.48 12.74 14.90
N ILE A 667 45.65 11.53 14.36
CA ILE A 667 44.80 10.37 14.68
C ILE A 667 44.65 10.13 16.20
N PRO A 668 45.72 10.16 17.02
CA PRO A 668 45.54 9.98 18.47
C PRO A 668 44.64 11.05 19.11
N LYS A 669 44.69 12.30 18.64
CA LYS A 669 43.81 13.38 19.12
C LYS A 669 42.36 13.14 18.71
N ILE A 670 42.15 12.71 17.46
CA ILE A 670 40.82 12.34 16.93
C ILE A 670 40.25 11.17 17.75
N LEU A 671 41.05 10.14 18.02
CA LEU A 671 40.63 8.97 18.78
C LEU A 671 40.26 9.34 20.22
N ARG A 672 41.02 10.21 20.90
CA ARG A 672 40.64 10.71 22.23
C ARG A 672 39.28 11.42 22.20
N ALA A 673 39.06 12.34 21.27
CA ALA A 673 37.79 13.04 21.13
C ALA A 673 36.62 12.08 20.82
N LEU A 674 36.87 11.08 19.98
CA LEU A 674 35.89 10.05 19.63
C LEU A 674 35.54 9.16 20.82
N TYR A 675 36.55 8.80 21.59
CA TYR A 675 36.42 8.03 22.84
C TYR A 675 35.55 8.78 23.85
N THR A 676 35.84 10.06 24.11
CA THR A 676 35.03 10.95 24.96
C THR A 676 33.59 11.02 24.47
N TYR A 677 33.39 11.22 23.16
CA TYR A 677 32.07 11.38 22.59
C TYR A 677 31.21 10.12 22.70
N GLU A 678 31.78 8.94 22.46
CA GLU A 678 31.06 7.66 22.56
C GLU A 678 30.75 7.30 24.02
N ILE A 679 31.64 7.55 24.98
CA ILE A 679 31.34 7.40 26.41
C ILE A 679 30.18 8.31 26.81
N TRP A 680 30.25 9.59 26.45
CA TRP A 680 29.16 10.53 26.73
C TRP A 680 27.83 10.06 26.13
N GLN A 681 27.82 9.56 24.88
CA GLN A 681 26.60 9.00 24.28
C GLN A 681 26.10 7.75 25.00
N ALA A 682 26.99 6.85 25.42
CA ALA A 682 26.65 5.63 26.13
C ALA A 682 25.99 5.94 27.49
N ILE A 683 26.62 6.82 28.28
CA ILE A 683 26.11 7.25 29.58
C ILE A 683 24.81 8.03 29.43
N ARG A 684 24.77 9.00 28.51
CA ARG A 684 23.57 9.82 28.28
C ARG A 684 22.35 8.97 27.91
N LYS A 685 22.52 7.91 27.12
CA LYS A 685 21.42 7.00 26.73
C LYS A 685 20.69 6.38 27.94
N GLN A 686 21.34 6.23 29.09
CA GLN A 686 20.74 5.65 30.29
C GLN A 686 19.63 6.53 30.90
N TYR A 687 19.63 7.85 30.63
CA TYR A 687 18.68 8.80 31.19
C TYR A 687 18.02 9.77 30.18
N LYS A 688 18.43 9.77 28.90
CA LYS A 688 18.05 10.76 27.85
C LYS A 688 16.55 10.97 27.58
N ASN A 689 15.65 10.13 28.09
CA ASN A 689 14.21 10.21 27.83
C ASN A 689 13.34 10.02 29.08
N ARG A 690 13.90 10.31 30.27
CA ARG A 690 13.19 10.23 31.54
C ARG A 690 12.94 11.64 32.07
N ASP A 691 11.77 11.86 32.66
CA ASP A 691 11.38 13.16 33.21
C ASP A 691 12.28 13.61 34.38
N ASP A 692 13.01 12.66 34.99
CA ASP A 692 13.95 12.83 36.09
C ASP A 692 15.43 12.76 35.64
N SER A 693 15.74 13.08 34.38
CA SER A 693 17.09 12.93 33.80
C SER A 693 18.19 13.58 34.63
N ASP A 694 17.97 14.79 35.13
CA ASP A 694 18.96 15.56 35.87
C ASP A 694 19.22 14.95 37.25
N ILE A 695 18.16 14.41 37.87
CA ILE A 695 18.25 13.72 39.18
C ILE A 695 19.04 12.42 39.02
N ILE A 696 18.80 11.67 37.94
CA ILE A 696 19.54 10.43 37.66
C ILE A 696 21.00 10.75 37.38
N ALA A 697 21.29 11.74 36.53
CA ALA A 697 22.66 12.14 36.24
C ALA A 697 23.41 12.58 37.50
N GLN A 698 22.77 13.37 38.37
CA GLN A 698 23.35 13.78 39.65
C GLN A 698 23.62 12.57 40.56
N LYS A 699 22.67 11.64 40.70
CA LYS A 699 22.86 10.42 41.51
C LYS A 699 23.99 9.54 41.00
N MET A 700 24.10 9.36 39.69
CA MET A 700 25.19 8.61 39.07
C MET A 700 26.54 9.28 39.37
N LEU A 701 26.59 10.61 39.27
CA LEU A 701 27.79 11.39 39.58
C LEU A 701 28.15 11.28 41.08
N ASP A 702 27.19 11.48 41.98
CA ASP A 702 27.36 11.39 43.44
C ASP A 702 27.87 10.01 43.85
N GLN A 703 27.31 8.94 43.26
CA GLN A 703 27.75 7.57 43.48
C GLN A 703 29.17 7.34 42.95
N LEU A 704 29.48 7.82 41.75
CA LEU A 704 30.79 7.64 41.12
C LEU A 704 31.92 8.32 41.89
N ILE A 705 31.68 9.54 42.39
CA ILE A 705 32.67 10.33 43.14
C ILE A 705 32.60 10.10 44.65
N GLY A 706 31.72 9.17 45.10
CA GLY A 706 31.58 8.79 46.50
C GLY A 706 31.18 9.95 47.41
N LEU A 707 30.53 10.99 46.87
CA LEU A 707 30.13 12.19 47.61
C LEU A 707 28.91 11.89 48.48
N ASP A 708 29.14 11.35 49.67
CA ASP A 708 28.12 11.25 50.70
C ASP A 708 27.96 12.59 51.42
N LEU A 709 27.24 13.51 50.77
CA LEU A 709 26.90 14.82 51.35
C LEU A 709 26.19 14.69 52.69
N ASN A 710 25.48 13.60 52.98
CA ASN A 710 24.83 13.44 54.28
C ASN A 710 25.81 13.08 55.40
N LYS A 711 26.83 12.28 55.09
CA LYS A 711 27.91 11.91 56.01
C LYS A 711 28.92 13.03 56.20
N TYR A 712 29.24 13.79 55.14
CA TYR A 712 30.32 14.78 55.16
C TYR A 712 29.84 16.24 55.21
N LYS A 713 28.52 16.52 55.17
CA LYS A 713 28.03 17.89 55.40
C LYS A 713 28.36 18.35 56.81
N THR A 714 28.86 19.58 56.90
CA THR A 714 28.84 20.31 58.16
C THR A 714 27.39 20.60 58.51
N SER A 715 26.92 20.05 59.64
CA SER A 715 25.55 20.29 60.10
C SER A 715 25.43 21.72 60.60
N VAL A 716 24.50 22.47 60.02
CA VAL A 716 24.17 23.83 60.45
C VAL A 716 23.68 23.77 61.89
N LYS A 717 24.22 24.62 62.75
CA LYS A 717 23.81 24.66 64.15
C LYS A 717 22.40 25.28 64.28
N PRO A 718 21.65 24.94 65.33
CA PRO A 718 20.37 25.58 65.62
C PRO A 718 20.49 27.11 65.67
N LEU A 719 19.38 27.81 65.44
CA LEU A 719 19.32 29.27 65.55
C LEU A 719 19.91 29.72 66.90
N PHE A 720 20.78 30.73 66.83
CA PHE A 720 21.48 31.35 67.98
C PHE A 720 22.62 30.53 68.61
N GLU A 721 23.05 29.42 68.01
CA GLU A 721 24.33 28.79 68.31
C GLU A 721 25.43 29.30 67.37
N ASN A 722 26.66 29.43 67.87
CA ASN A 722 27.79 29.80 67.03
C ASN A 722 28.13 28.65 66.08
N GLU A 723 28.23 28.96 64.79
CA GLU A 723 28.75 28.01 63.81
C GLU A 723 30.19 27.61 64.15
N PRO A 724 30.61 26.38 63.83
CA PRO A 724 31.99 25.94 64.04
C PRO A 724 32.97 26.87 63.32
N SER A 725 34.11 27.14 63.96
CA SER A 725 35.13 28.00 63.38
C SER A 725 35.73 27.36 62.12
N LEU A 726 36.29 28.17 61.20
CA LEU A 726 36.94 27.67 59.97
C LEU A 726 37.99 26.56 60.23
N ASN A 727 38.61 26.58 61.40
CA ASN A 727 39.62 25.59 61.81
C ASN A 727 39.01 24.28 62.34
N GLU A 728 37.71 24.27 62.65
CA GLU A 728 36.93 23.11 63.10
C GLU A 728 36.14 22.46 61.94
N ILE A 729 36.03 23.16 60.80
CA ILE A 729 35.41 22.63 59.59
C ILE A 729 36.44 21.76 58.86
N GLN A 730 36.16 20.46 58.79
CA GLN A 730 36.93 19.55 57.96
C GLN A 730 36.49 19.69 56.49
N PHE A 731 37.34 20.27 55.66
CA PHE A 731 37.13 20.28 54.22
C PHE A 731 37.48 18.90 53.65
N HIS A 732 36.49 18.22 53.08
CA HIS A 732 36.67 16.97 52.35
C HIS A 732 36.85 17.30 50.87
N ASP A 733 38.11 17.46 50.44
CA ASP A 733 38.52 17.83 49.08
C ASP A 733 39.01 16.63 48.24
N GLN A 734 39.11 15.46 48.85
CA GLN A 734 39.51 14.23 48.19
C GLN A 734 38.31 13.55 47.52
N ILE A 735 38.36 13.43 46.19
CA ILE A 735 37.41 12.63 45.41
C ILE A 735 37.61 11.16 45.79
N HIS A 736 36.55 10.50 46.28
CA HIS A 736 36.58 9.07 46.56
C HIS A 736 35.90 8.33 45.41
N ILE A 737 36.69 7.82 44.47
CA ILE A 737 36.15 7.09 43.33
C ILE A 737 35.57 5.76 43.82
N ASP A 738 34.28 5.52 43.58
CA ASP A 738 33.68 4.20 43.74
C ASP A 738 34.18 3.29 42.62
N GLU A 739 35.28 2.57 42.89
CA GLU A 739 35.94 1.68 41.94
C GLU A 739 35.01 0.59 41.40
N THR A 740 34.06 0.12 42.21
CA THR A 740 33.11 -0.93 41.81
C THR A 740 32.11 -0.36 40.81
N TYR A 741 31.56 0.82 41.12
CA TYR A 741 30.62 1.49 40.24
C TYR A 741 31.28 1.98 38.95
N LEU A 742 32.52 2.48 39.03
CA LEU A 742 33.31 2.83 37.84
C LEU A 742 33.52 1.60 36.94
N ASP A 743 33.85 0.44 37.50
CA ASP A 743 33.99 -0.80 36.72
C ASP A 743 32.67 -1.24 36.08
N GLU A 744 31.53 -1.02 36.75
CA GLU A 744 30.20 -1.24 36.17
C GLU A 744 29.93 -0.29 35.00
N LEU A 745 30.22 1.00 35.12
CA LEU A 745 30.07 1.97 34.04
C LEU A 745 30.98 1.64 32.86
N ILE A 746 32.26 1.31 33.12
CA ILE A 746 33.22 0.90 32.09
C ILE A 746 32.73 -0.33 31.33
N LYS A 747 32.13 -1.31 32.02
CA LYS A 747 31.52 -2.48 31.35
C LYS A 747 30.39 -2.10 30.40
N THR A 748 29.66 -1.00 30.63
CA THR A 748 28.61 -0.55 29.70
C THR A 748 29.16 0.10 28.42
N CYS A 749 30.40 0.58 28.45
CA CYS A 749 31.08 1.21 27.31
C CYS A 749 32.29 0.42 26.81
N TYR A 750 32.37 -0.89 27.10
CA TYR A 750 33.50 -1.74 26.71
C TYR A 750 33.84 -1.67 25.20
N TYR A 751 32.82 -1.50 24.35
CA TYR A 751 32.97 -1.44 22.91
C TYR A 751 33.79 -0.22 22.44
N VAL A 752 33.90 0.83 23.25
CA VAL A 752 34.63 2.06 22.91
C VAL A 752 36.14 1.78 22.78
N ASP A 753 36.68 0.76 23.47
CA ASP A 753 38.10 0.42 23.40
C ASP A 753 38.55 0.00 21.99
N TYR A 754 37.66 -0.65 21.23
CA TYR A 754 37.93 -1.11 19.86
C TYR A 754 38.15 0.05 18.86
N ILE A 755 37.75 1.29 19.21
CA ILE A 755 37.99 2.47 18.38
C ILE A 755 39.48 2.65 18.07
N THR A 756 40.36 2.23 18.98
CA THR A 756 41.82 2.32 18.81
C THR A 756 42.38 1.36 17.74
N LEU A 757 41.65 0.30 17.39
CA LEU A 757 42.02 -0.64 16.33
C LEU A 757 41.58 -0.16 14.95
N LEU A 758 40.47 0.58 14.89
CA LEU A 758 39.81 0.97 13.65
C LEU A 758 40.76 1.65 12.64
N PRO A 759 41.56 2.69 13.00
CA PRO A 759 42.48 3.31 12.04
C PRO A 759 43.58 2.34 11.56
N LYS A 760 44.08 1.47 12.44
CA LYS A 760 45.13 0.49 12.08
C LYS A 760 44.60 -0.51 11.05
N TYR A 761 43.37 -0.99 11.24
CA TYR A 761 42.73 -1.91 10.29
C TYR A 761 42.36 -1.23 8.97
N ILE A 762 41.83 -0.01 9.01
CA ILE A 762 41.57 0.77 7.80
C ILE A 762 42.86 1.04 7.02
N SER A 763 43.95 1.41 7.71
CA SER A 763 45.24 1.64 7.07
C SER A 763 45.74 0.40 6.33
N ALA A 764 45.60 -0.79 6.92
CA ALA A 764 45.99 -2.05 6.30
C ALA A 764 45.21 -2.29 4.99
N VAL A 765 43.90 -2.05 4.99
CA VAL A 765 43.06 -2.18 3.80
C VAL A 765 43.41 -1.15 2.73
N VAL A 766 43.48 0.14 3.10
CA VAL A 766 43.75 1.24 2.16
C VAL A 766 45.11 1.08 1.47
N ASN A 767 46.11 0.57 2.21
CA ASN A 767 47.45 0.31 1.71
C ASN A 767 47.60 -1.05 0.99
N ASN A 768 46.50 -1.78 0.74
CA ASN A 768 46.48 -3.12 0.13
C ASN A 768 47.37 -4.14 0.85
N ASN A 769 47.49 -4.03 2.17
CA ASN A 769 48.29 -4.93 3.02
C ASN A 769 47.42 -5.49 4.17
N VAL A 770 46.28 -6.08 3.82
CA VAL A 770 45.29 -6.57 4.79
C VAL A 770 45.91 -7.61 5.75
N ASP A 771 46.90 -8.38 5.29
CA ASP A 771 47.60 -9.36 6.10
C ASP A 771 48.35 -8.74 7.30
N SER A 772 48.74 -7.45 7.23
CA SER A 772 49.39 -6.78 8.37
C SER A 772 48.47 -6.64 9.59
N ILE A 773 47.17 -6.89 9.45
CA ILE A 773 46.24 -6.98 10.59
C ILE A 773 46.63 -8.12 11.54
N LYS A 774 47.25 -9.19 11.02
CA LYS A 774 47.77 -10.31 11.82
C LYS A 774 48.78 -9.84 12.87
N ASP A 775 49.58 -8.83 12.54
CA ASP A 775 50.65 -8.30 13.40
C ASP A 775 50.16 -7.34 14.49
N ILE A 776 48.93 -6.83 14.39
CA ILE A 776 48.37 -5.89 15.37
C ILE A 776 48.08 -6.64 16.68
N PRO A 777 48.64 -6.29 17.84
CA PRO A 777 48.42 -7.05 19.07
C PRO A 777 46.95 -7.04 19.51
N VAL A 778 46.54 -8.10 20.24
CA VAL A 778 45.21 -8.16 20.88
C VAL A 778 45.07 -6.99 21.86
N LEU A 779 43.89 -6.39 21.85
CA LEU A 779 43.54 -5.23 22.66
C LEU A 779 43.76 -5.49 24.15
N ASN A 780 44.58 -4.64 24.74
CA ASN A 780 44.88 -4.56 26.16
C ASN A 780 45.14 -3.10 26.56
N GLN A 781 45.27 -2.83 27.86
CA GLN A 781 45.45 -1.46 28.38
C GLN A 781 46.62 -0.72 27.71
N ASN A 782 47.77 -1.38 27.49
CA ASN A 782 48.93 -0.75 26.85
C ASN A 782 48.63 -0.37 25.39
N SER A 783 48.04 -1.29 24.63
CA SER A 783 47.69 -1.03 23.22
C SER A 783 46.65 0.08 23.05
N ILE A 784 45.73 0.22 24.01
CA ILE A 784 44.75 1.31 24.05
C ILE A 784 45.49 2.61 24.29
N SER A 785 46.30 2.69 25.35
CA SER A 785 47.08 3.88 25.71
C SER A 785 48.00 4.35 24.60
N GLU A 786 48.67 3.41 23.90
CA GLU A 786 49.46 3.70 22.70
C GLU A 786 48.59 4.27 21.57
N GLY A 787 47.44 3.66 21.31
CA GLY A 787 46.53 4.09 20.23
C GLY A 787 46.00 5.51 20.42
N ILE A 788 45.67 5.89 21.66
CA ILE A 788 45.24 7.26 22.00
C ILE A 788 46.39 8.17 22.43
N ASN A 789 47.64 7.71 22.39
CA ASN A 789 48.85 8.42 22.78
C ASN A 789 48.73 9.11 24.15
N ILE A 790 48.45 8.32 25.21
CA ILE A 790 48.51 8.75 26.61
C ILE A 790 49.59 7.98 27.37
N ASN A 791 50.15 8.62 28.39
CA ASN A 791 51.21 8.08 29.24
C ASN A 791 50.78 7.90 30.71
N TYR A 792 49.47 8.02 30.99
CA TYR A 792 48.88 7.84 32.31
C TYR A 792 47.89 6.68 32.29
N ASP A 793 47.40 6.31 33.48
CA ASP A 793 46.53 5.16 33.67
C ASP A 793 45.22 5.27 32.87
N ILE A 794 44.86 4.18 32.19
CA ILE A 794 43.68 4.14 31.32
C ILE A 794 42.37 4.18 32.12
N LYS A 795 42.36 3.66 33.34
CA LYS A 795 41.18 3.70 34.21
C LYS A 795 40.93 5.15 34.65
N ILE A 796 41.98 5.88 35.00
CA ILE A 796 41.92 7.33 35.26
C ILE A 796 41.43 8.08 34.01
N PHE A 797 41.94 7.75 32.82
CA PHE A 797 41.43 8.34 31.57
C PHE A 797 39.93 8.12 31.40
N LYS A 798 39.45 6.88 31.59
CA LYS A 798 38.03 6.52 31.47
C LYS A 798 37.16 7.19 32.52
N PHE A 799 37.68 7.44 33.73
CA PHE A 799 36.95 8.14 34.80
C PHE A 799 36.67 9.62 34.45
N TYR A 800 37.62 10.31 33.82
CA TYR A 800 37.47 11.73 33.47
C TYR A 800 36.60 11.99 32.23
N ASN A 801 36.30 10.96 31.44
CA ASN A 801 35.46 11.04 30.24
C ASN A 801 34.07 10.48 30.51
#